data_AF-A0A7D5HW01-F1
#
_entry.id   AF-A0A7D5HW01-F1
#
_cell.length_a   1.000
_cell.length_b   1.000
_cell.length_c   1.000
_cell.angle_alpha   90.00
_cell.angle_beta   90.00
_cell.angle_gamma   90.00
#
_symmetry.space_group_name_H-M   'P 1'
#
loop_
_entity.id
_entity.type
_entity.pdbx_description
1 polymer ?
#
loop_
_entity_poly.entity_id
_entity_poly.type
_entity_poly.pdbx_seq_one_letter_code
_entity_poly.pdbx_strand_id
1 'polypeptide(L)'
;MEKMMRKINQLIISPYFFLSILPASANSDFWKSDLNFNLTNITKRVGVDNFTTPVAGEPWAGIGPNGEAAGTAPLYYSRIPAMQVTEDNKLVVMFDLRWNRAYDQDRIDPGIAISSDGGHTWTKKTAWSFDRTNHPARRSMDPTLLHNPIDNSLYVMHGTWSMSDQQWYGGRVPHFNSGSWAATIYKSTDGGLNWEKNTEFSKFSNLDIFSKVTKNGKPTLGFLGGVGSGIVMQDGTLVFPIQTAHQNGIATTIMYSKDNGKTWDMPEIDNPVAPNQSSLENMVFELEPGKLVMTGRGNSRWAYSSTDMGKTWELFTPTNGLLPTSSQPTQGSSIYVTLPNGRKVLLISKPDGKNDGWKRGDITLWMLDAKDPSHKHKVHIIRPGSGNAAGAGYSSLAYKEGNLFVAFENDGDISVKNLTEHIAEMEAKAIEWGLPDELTPALDKINALPYLNKAQKETLVEKMRRANDTAIAQSFVINKEMYNLKNNSDELDKLAKNITKALPSQQNIYQRALAYVNKVTNTADTTYLNYNGIMDTYANLYESYLALNTKLDFTRYIQKARKFNEYNTDILYRSFDNFFAHYDTGVKHNNLSLGLNTKLSENLRGGLFFEYSNKNRNSVQIGARAKYEMDNHQLSGFLRYRGVKHKDMLARNNNVDGYLNYAYRIQLDDKLSISPSVGAYVSRSSRSLIDEDLAINSRTVYASDVGLNIHYKLNDIDAYIRPSIGFVNGDITLSQSNDMTNTYKIKDKSNVYSVTTGLKKRFANGVALGADFKLHRYGSQTTESNFGLNVSYNW
;
A
#
# COMPACT_ATOMS: atom_id res chain seq x y z
N MET A 1 -10.88 0.41 24.91
CA MET A 1 -10.73 1.63 24.08
C MET A 1 -9.35 1.72 23.41
N GLU A 2 -8.27 1.25 24.04
CA GLU A 2 -6.92 1.15 23.43
C GLU A 2 -6.77 0.10 22.29
N LYS A 3 -7.55 -0.98 22.30
CA LYS A 3 -7.56 -1.96 21.19
C LYS A 3 -8.42 -1.57 19.98
N MET A 4 -9.20 -0.50 20.08
CA MET A 4 -10.06 0.00 19.00
C MET A 4 -9.43 1.18 18.25
N MET A 5 -8.44 1.86 18.84
CA MET A 5 -7.63 2.86 18.14
C MET A 5 -6.54 2.25 17.22
N ARG A 6 -6.18 0.98 17.41
CA ARG A 6 -5.12 0.33 16.61
C ARG A 6 -5.56 -0.18 15.23
N LYS A 7 -6.87 -0.26 14.97
CA LYS A 7 -7.44 -0.69 13.67
C LYS A 7 -8.01 0.45 12.81
N ILE A 8 -8.04 1.67 13.34
CA ILE A 8 -8.46 2.87 12.58
C ILE A 8 -7.23 3.65 12.05
N ASN A 9 -6.02 3.35 12.54
CA ASN A 9 -4.76 3.93 12.04
C ASN A 9 -4.16 3.24 10.80
N GLN A 10 -4.88 2.31 10.16
CA GLN A 10 -4.44 1.69 8.88
C GLN A 10 -5.23 2.21 7.66
N LEU A 11 -6.15 3.17 7.85
CA LEU A 11 -6.80 3.93 6.78
C LEU A 11 -6.25 5.37 6.67
N ILE A 12 -5.03 5.59 7.18
CA ILE A 12 -4.26 6.78 6.87
C ILE A 12 -3.75 6.59 5.45
N ILE A 13 -4.50 7.14 4.50
CA ILE A 13 -3.96 7.64 3.24
C ILE A 13 -2.65 8.35 3.62
N SER A 14 -1.54 7.77 3.18
CA SER A 14 -0.19 8.27 3.46
C SER A 14 -0.18 9.80 3.25
N PRO A 15 0.21 10.63 4.24
CA PRO A 15 0.28 12.08 4.08
C PRO A 15 1.56 12.48 3.30
N TYR A 16 1.88 11.74 2.24
CA TYR A 16 2.90 12.09 1.23
C TYR A 16 2.24 12.50 -0.09
N PHE A 17 1.03 13.06 -0.03
CA PHE A 17 0.38 13.70 -1.18
C PHE A 17 0.16 15.17 -0.88
N PHE A 18 1.25 15.93 -0.71
CA PHE A 18 1.25 17.38 -0.87
C PHE A 18 2.58 17.84 -1.48
N LEU A 19 2.46 18.47 -2.65
CA LEU A 19 3.42 19.29 -3.39
C LEU A 19 4.72 18.66 -3.93
N SER A 20 4.76 18.54 -5.26
CA SER A 20 5.59 19.45 -6.07
C SER A 20 5.08 19.52 -7.51
N ILE A 21 3.90 20.13 -7.68
CA ILE A 21 3.60 20.82 -8.95
C ILE A 21 3.80 22.30 -8.65
N LEU A 22 5.05 22.71 -8.59
CA LEU A 22 5.42 24.12 -8.68
C LEU A 22 5.76 24.38 -10.16
N PRO A 23 5.03 25.24 -10.85
CA PRO A 23 5.42 25.66 -12.19
C PRO A 23 6.55 26.70 -12.10
N ALA A 24 7.49 26.53 -13.02
CA ALA A 24 8.37 27.54 -13.61
C ALA A 24 9.56 28.09 -12.79
N SER A 25 10.65 28.22 -13.54
CA SER A 25 11.95 28.84 -13.26
C SER A 25 12.91 28.02 -12.38
N ALA A 26 14.01 27.60 -13.01
CA ALA A 26 15.32 27.36 -12.40
C ALA A 26 15.33 27.08 -10.89
N ASN A 27 15.14 25.82 -10.48
CA ASN A 27 15.78 25.36 -9.24
C ASN A 27 17.26 25.15 -9.54
N SER A 28 18.00 26.25 -9.76
CA SER A 28 19.48 26.23 -9.82
C SER A 28 20.10 25.69 -8.53
N ASP A 29 19.33 25.66 -7.44
CA ASP A 29 19.84 25.41 -6.10
C ASP A 29 19.63 23.97 -5.62
N PHE A 30 18.73 23.18 -6.25
CA PHE A 30 18.59 21.77 -5.88
C PHE A 30 19.78 20.95 -6.38
N TRP A 31 20.06 21.01 -7.68
CA TRP A 31 21.23 20.34 -8.26
C TRP A 31 22.47 21.18 -7.97
N LYS A 32 23.45 20.59 -7.30
CA LYS A 32 24.74 21.24 -7.05
C LYS A 32 25.42 21.54 -8.39
N SER A 33 25.47 22.81 -8.78
CA SER A 33 25.98 23.26 -10.08
C SER A 33 27.48 23.01 -10.23
N ASP A 34 28.25 23.21 -9.15
CA ASP A 34 29.69 22.99 -9.06
C ASP A 34 30.06 21.58 -8.57
N LEU A 35 29.14 20.60 -8.68
CA LEU A 35 29.40 19.23 -8.23
C LEU A 35 30.64 18.67 -8.95
N ASN A 36 31.70 18.45 -8.18
CA ASN A 36 32.90 17.73 -8.54
C ASN A 36 33.45 17.08 -7.27
N PHE A 37 33.05 15.84 -7.02
CA PHE A 37 33.22 15.21 -5.71
C PHE A 37 33.80 13.80 -5.83
N ASN A 38 34.77 13.47 -4.95
CA ASN A 38 35.29 12.11 -4.81
C ASN A 38 34.42 11.31 -3.85
N LEU A 39 33.75 10.27 -4.36
CA LEU A 39 32.84 9.43 -3.59
C LEU A 39 33.58 8.43 -2.68
N THR A 40 34.77 7.99 -3.06
CA THR A 40 35.43 6.83 -2.43
C THR A 40 36.57 7.18 -1.49
N ASN A 41 37.34 8.22 -1.81
CA ASN A 41 38.50 8.68 -1.02
C ASN A 41 39.44 7.53 -0.61
N ILE A 42 39.93 6.78 -1.60
CA ILE A 42 40.76 5.59 -1.37
C ILE A 42 42.11 5.93 -0.72
N THR A 43 42.67 4.97 0.00
CA THR A 43 44.05 5.04 0.50
C THR A 43 45.02 4.58 -0.58
N LYS A 44 45.88 5.48 -1.06
CA LYS A 44 46.88 5.19 -2.11
C LYS A 44 48.19 4.77 -1.45
N ARG A 45 48.70 3.60 -1.83
CA ARG A 45 49.93 3.01 -1.26
C ARG A 45 51.05 3.10 -2.28
N VAL A 46 52.14 3.77 -1.92
CA VAL A 46 53.32 3.89 -2.79
C VAL A 46 53.85 2.52 -3.21
N GLY A 47 54.14 2.36 -4.51
CA GLY A 47 54.66 1.11 -5.08
C GLY A 47 53.61 0.01 -5.33
N VAL A 48 52.34 0.26 -5.02
CA VAL A 48 51.23 -0.66 -5.29
C VAL A 48 50.29 -0.03 -6.33
N ASP A 49 49.78 -0.83 -7.27
CA ASP A 49 48.81 -0.39 -8.30
C ASP A 49 49.23 0.90 -9.04
N ASN A 50 50.54 1.04 -9.32
CA ASN A 50 51.17 2.17 -9.99
C ASN A 50 51.05 3.53 -9.28
N PHE A 51 50.72 3.56 -7.99
CA PHE A 51 50.79 4.79 -7.20
C PHE A 51 52.24 5.14 -6.86
N THR A 52 52.66 6.36 -7.22
CA THR A 52 54.00 6.88 -6.95
C THR A 52 54.07 7.73 -5.69
N THR A 53 52.92 8.17 -5.18
CA THR A 53 52.82 8.98 -3.97
C THR A 53 51.78 8.35 -3.03
N PRO A 54 52.07 8.25 -1.72
CA PRO A 54 51.08 7.80 -0.76
C PRO A 54 50.03 8.89 -0.53
N VAL A 55 48.77 8.51 -0.44
CA VAL A 55 47.66 9.39 -0.07
C VAL A 55 46.85 8.71 1.03
N ALA A 56 46.70 9.38 2.17
CA ALA A 56 45.81 8.90 3.22
C ALA A 56 44.36 9.00 2.72
N GLY A 57 43.66 7.87 2.69
CA GLY A 57 42.23 7.83 2.37
C GLY A 57 41.37 7.84 3.63
N GLU A 58 40.06 7.80 3.43
CA GLU A 58 39.10 7.58 4.51
C GLU A 58 38.74 6.10 4.61
N PRO A 59 38.54 5.56 5.83
CA PRO A 59 37.91 4.26 5.98
C PRO A 59 36.54 4.22 5.28
N TRP A 60 36.22 3.10 4.65
CA TRP A 60 34.98 2.95 3.92
C TRP A 60 33.77 3.07 4.86
N ALA A 61 32.80 3.89 4.48
CA ALA A 61 31.61 4.15 5.29
C ALA A 61 30.66 2.94 5.40
N GLY A 62 30.84 1.90 4.59
CA GLY A 62 30.06 0.66 4.64
C GLY A 62 30.77 -0.48 5.38
N ILE A 63 30.09 -1.63 5.45
CA ILE A 63 30.65 -2.87 6.01
C ILE A 63 31.87 -3.30 5.20
N GLY A 64 32.96 -3.65 5.89
CA GLY A 64 34.20 -4.12 5.28
C GLY A 64 34.11 -5.51 4.65
N PRO A 65 35.16 -5.96 3.95
CA PRO A 65 35.16 -7.21 3.18
C PRO A 65 34.92 -8.44 4.05
N ASN A 66 35.30 -8.42 5.33
CA ASN A 66 35.19 -9.54 6.26
C ASN A 66 34.13 -9.28 7.34
N GLY A 67 33.24 -8.31 7.13
CA GLY A 67 32.20 -7.94 8.10
C GLY A 67 32.66 -6.91 9.13
N GLU A 68 33.78 -6.21 8.88
CA GLU A 68 34.23 -5.09 9.71
C GLU A 68 33.15 -4.00 9.77
N ALA A 69 33.07 -3.31 10.91
CA ALA A 69 32.08 -2.26 11.12
C ALA A 69 32.23 -1.11 10.10
N ALA A 70 31.12 -0.43 9.83
CA ALA A 70 31.12 0.77 9.01
C ALA A 70 32.15 1.79 9.51
N GLY A 71 32.98 2.32 8.60
CA GLY A 71 34.00 3.33 8.92
C GLY A 71 35.28 2.79 9.53
N THR A 72 35.55 1.48 9.50
CA THR A 72 36.79 0.91 10.07
C THR A 72 37.75 0.31 9.04
N ALA A 73 37.26 -0.19 7.91
CA ALA A 73 38.08 -0.84 6.91
C ALA A 73 38.66 0.18 5.90
N PRO A 74 39.98 0.21 5.64
CA PRO A 74 40.54 1.02 4.58
C PRO A 74 40.10 0.47 3.21
N LEU A 75 39.74 1.38 2.30
CA LEU A 75 39.50 1.07 0.90
C LEU A 75 40.72 1.47 0.07
N TYR A 76 41.27 0.56 -0.72
CA TYR A 76 42.48 0.84 -1.50
C TYR A 76 42.19 1.12 -2.97
N TYR A 77 41.04 0.68 -3.49
CA TYR A 77 40.70 0.88 -4.89
C TYR A 77 39.19 0.77 -5.13
N SER A 78 38.68 1.58 -6.06
CA SER A 78 37.32 1.48 -6.58
C SER A 78 37.27 1.68 -8.08
N ARG A 79 36.36 0.96 -8.74
CA ARG A 79 36.28 0.93 -10.22
C ARG A 79 34.86 0.78 -10.70
N ILE A 80 34.69 0.91 -12.01
CA ILE A 80 33.47 0.49 -12.70
C ILE A 80 32.21 1.26 -12.26
N PRO A 81 32.15 2.59 -12.46
CA PRO A 81 30.97 3.37 -12.10
C PRO A 81 29.76 3.04 -12.98
N ALA A 82 28.60 2.92 -12.36
CA ALA A 82 27.28 2.83 -12.99
C ALA A 82 26.34 3.84 -12.33
N MET A 83 25.79 4.78 -13.11
CA MET A 83 25.04 5.93 -12.60
C MET A 83 23.64 6.03 -13.19
N GLN A 84 22.66 6.36 -12.36
CA GLN A 84 21.29 6.69 -12.74
C GLN A 84 20.78 7.90 -11.94
N VAL A 85 19.77 8.60 -12.48
CA VAL A 85 18.97 9.60 -11.75
C VAL A 85 17.54 9.10 -11.64
N THR A 86 17.00 9.00 -10.43
CA THR A 86 15.66 8.42 -10.19
C THR A 86 14.52 9.40 -10.46
N GLU A 87 13.26 8.92 -10.46
CA GLU A 87 12.07 9.77 -10.64
C GLU A 87 11.94 10.82 -9.55
N ASP A 88 12.34 10.48 -8.33
CA ASP A 88 12.36 11.33 -7.15
C ASP A 88 13.70 12.07 -6.96
N ASN A 89 14.45 12.29 -8.04
CA ASN A 89 15.65 13.15 -8.11
C ASN A 89 16.84 12.68 -7.25
N LYS A 90 17.00 11.37 -7.03
CA LYS A 90 18.21 10.83 -6.39
C LYS A 90 19.30 10.57 -7.43
N LEU A 91 20.52 10.99 -7.14
CA LEU A 91 21.72 10.52 -7.85
C LEU A 91 22.17 9.21 -7.22
N VAL A 92 22.20 8.14 -8.00
CA VAL A 92 22.65 6.82 -7.53
C VAL A 92 23.84 6.37 -8.35
N VAL A 93 24.96 6.09 -7.66
CA VAL A 93 26.20 5.63 -8.28
C VAL A 93 26.61 4.32 -7.63
N MET A 94 26.70 3.25 -8.42
CA MET A 94 27.26 1.96 -8.01
C MET A 94 28.66 1.77 -8.58
N PHE A 95 29.48 0.99 -7.89
CA PHE A 95 30.87 0.74 -8.26
C PHE A 95 31.44 -0.46 -7.50
N ASP A 96 32.57 -0.97 -7.98
CA ASP A 96 33.36 -1.98 -7.30
C ASP A 96 34.10 -1.39 -6.09
N LEU A 97 34.01 -2.05 -4.94
CA LEU A 97 34.90 -1.87 -3.79
C LEU A 97 35.98 -2.93 -3.86
N ARG A 98 37.22 -2.57 -4.23
CA ARG A 98 38.33 -3.52 -4.33
C ARG A 98 39.26 -3.35 -3.13
N TRP A 99 39.25 -4.36 -2.28
CA TRP A 99 39.76 -4.25 -0.91
C TRP A 99 41.25 -4.51 -0.76
N ASN A 100 41.94 -4.92 -1.81
CA ASN A 100 43.35 -5.24 -1.72
C ASN A 100 44.13 -4.66 -2.91
N ARG A 101 43.79 -5.00 -4.15
CA ARG A 101 44.45 -4.47 -5.35
C ARG A 101 43.43 -4.08 -6.41
N ALA A 102 43.93 -3.42 -7.44
CA ALA A 102 43.14 -3.04 -8.60
C ALA A 102 42.75 -4.21 -9.52
N TYR A 103 43.20 -5.44 -9.26
CA TYR A 103 42.95 -6.58 -10.14
C TYR A 103 41.49 -7.02 -10.15
N ASP A 104 41.06 -7.59 -11.28
CA ASP A 104 39.69 -8.10 -11.45
C ASP A 104 39.46 -9.40 -10.66
N GLN A 105 40.51 -10.20 -10.42
CA GLN A 105 40.43 -11.47 -9.68
C GLN A 105 40.85 -11.30 -8.21
N ASP A 106 40.19 -10.39 -7.49
CA ASP A 106 40.49 -10.06 -6.09
C ASP A 106 39.20 -10.02 -5.25
N ARG A 107 39.30 -9.60 -3.99
CA ARG A 107 38.16 -9.38 -3.09
C ARG A 107 37.43 -8.11 -3.53
N ILE A 108 36.25 -8.29 -4.13
CA ILE A 108 35.43 -7.17 -4.63
C ILE A 108 34.02 -7.24 -4.05
N ASP A 109 33.54 -6.12 -3.50
CA ASP A 109 32.17 -5.97 -3.02
C ASP A 109 31.43 -4.85 -3.77
N PRO A 110 30.09 -4.92 -3.85
CA PRO A 110 29.29 -3.89 -4.48
C PRO A 110 29.21 -2.66 -3.58
N GLY A 111 29.76 -1.54 -4.04
CA GLY A 111 29.66 -0.23 -3.42
C GLY A 111 28.52 0.59 -4.01
N ILE A 112 27.97 1.48 -3.19
CA ILE A 112 26.96 2.44 -3.62
C ILE A 112 27.13 3.78 -2.91
N ALA A 113 26.86 4.86 -3.66
CA ALA A 113 26.71 6.21 -3.15
C ALA A 113 25.40 6.82 -3.66
N ILE A 114 24.64 7.47 -2.76
CA ILE A 114 23.32 8.03 -3.04
C ILE A 114 23.27 9.47 -2.52
N SER A 115 22.86 10.39 -3.38
CA SER A 115 22.50 11.75 -2.97
C SER A 115 21.02 11.98 -3.23
N SER A 116 20.30 12.49 -2.22
CA SER A 116 18.87 12.86 -2.31
C SER A 116 18.64 14.36 -2.36
N ASP A 117 19.72 15.15 -2.37
CA ASP A 117 19.76 16.62 -2.32
C ASP A 117 20.59 17.19 -3.47
N GLY A 118 20.50 16.54 -4.64
CA GLY A 118 21.11 16.99 -5.89
C GLY A 118 22.64 17.07 -5.89
N GLY A 119 23.30 16.30 -5.03
CA GLY A 119 24.77 16.16 -4.97
C GLY A 119 25.44 16.89 -3.81
N HIS A 120 24.67 17.51 -2.90
CA HIS A 120 25.22 18.26 -1.77
C HIS A 120 25.77 17.31 -0.69
N THR A 121 25.05 16.25 -0.37
CA THR A 121 25.47 15.21 0.57
C THR A 121 25.29 13.81 -0.02
N TRP A 122 26.05 12.85 0.51
CA TRP A 122 26.11 11.48 -0.02
C TRP A 122 26.07 10.44 1.08
N THR A 123 25.10 9.52 0.99
CA THR A 123 25.08 8.28 1.76
C THR A 123 25.90 7.23 1.01
N LYS A 124 26.94 6.70 1.66
CA LYS A 124 27.91 5.75 1.09
C LYS A 124 27.88 4.46 1.88
N LYS A 125 27.77 3.30 1.22
CA LYS A 125 27.76 1.99 1.88
C LYS A 125 28.13 0.86 0.94
N THR A 126 28.43 -0.30 1.52
CA THR A 126 28.41 -1.58 0.83
C THR A 126 26.94 -1.95 0.58
N ALA A 127 26.55 -2.18 -0.67
CA ALA A 127 25.16 -2.28 -1.09
C ALA A 127 24.47 -3.53 -0.50
N TRP A 128 25.14 -4.67 -0.58
CA TRP A 128 24.78 -5.92 0.09
C TRP A 128 26.05 -6.75 0.34
N SER A 129 25.94 -7.77 1.19
CA SER A 129 26.95 -8.82 1.29
C SER A 129 26.49 -10.03 0.49
N PHE A 130 27.39 -10.60 -0.31
CA PHE A 130 27.15 -11.86 -1.02
C PHE A 130 28.26 -12.83 -0.65
N ASP A 131 27.90 -14.12 -0.58
CA ASP A 131 28.77 -15.26 -0.27
C ASP A 131 29.75 -15.07 0.91
N ARG A 132 29.55 -15.83 2.00
CA ARG A 132 30.35 -15.70 3.23
C ARG A 132 31.70 -16.43 3.16
N THR A 133 32.13 -16.89 1.97
CA THR A 133 33.48 -17.46 1.83
C THR A 133 34.53 -16.39 2.13
N ASN A 134 35.60 -16.79 2.81
CA ASN A 134 36.78 -15.96 3.04
C ASN A 134 37.80 -16.11 1.89
N HIS A 135 37.36 -16.59 0.72
CA HIS A 135 38.27 -16.75 -0.41
C HIS A 135 38.76 -15.37 -0.88
N PRO A 136 40.07 -15.17 -1.09
CA PRO A 136 40.63 -13.87 -1.41
C PRO A 136 40.14 -13.33 -2.76
N ALA A 137 39.77 -14.20 -3.70
CA ALA A 137 39.22 -13.83 -5.00
C ALA A 137 37.68 -13.83 -5.10
N ARG A 138 36.95 -13.89 -3.96
CA ARG A 138 35.48 -13.82 -3.96
C ARG A 138 35.04 -12.40 -4.31
N ARG A 139 34.21 -12.26 -5.36
CA ARG A 139 33.90 -10.97 -5.97
C ARG A 139 32.48 -10.88 -6.54
N SER A 140 31.88 -9.72 -6.40
CA SER A 140 30.69 -9.29 -7.13
C SER A 140 31.06 -7.96 -7.76
N MET A 141 31.13 -7.94 -9.09
CA MET A 141 31.73 -6.84 -9.84
C MET A 141 30.98 -6.57 -11.14
N ASP A 142 31.40 -5.51 -11.81
CA ASP A 142 30.87 -5.06 -13.10
C ASP A 142 29.39 -4.65 -13.05
N PRO A 143 29.03 -3.67 -12.19
CA PRO A 143 27.65 -3.19 -12.09
C PRO A 143 27.13 -2.68 -13.43
N THR A 144 25.93 -3.15 -13.79
CA THR A 144 25.09 -2.51 -14.81
C THR A 144 23.78 -2.10 -14.16
N LEU A 145 23.57 -0.80 -13.99
CA LEU A 145 22.47 -0.22 -13.22
C LEU A 145 21.34 0.25 -14.16
N LEU A 146 20.12 -0.12 -13.85
CA LEU A 146 18.90 0.25 -14.57
C LEU A 146 17.93 0.91 -13.58
N HIS A 147 17.44 2.08 -13.94
CA HIS A 147 16.33 2.71 -13.24
C HIS A 147 15.03 2.43 -13.98
N ASN A 148 14.03 1.91 -13.25
CA ASN A 148 12.70 1.68 -13.75
C ASN A 148 11.79 2.86 -13.35
N PRO A 149 11.46 3.78 -14.27
CA PRO A 149 10.63 4.94 -13.94
C PRO A 149 9.15 4.58 -13.73
N ILE A 150 8.72 3.35 -14.03
CA ILE A 150 7.33 2.92 -13.89
C ILE A 150 6.94 2.84 -12.41
N ASP A 151 7.74 2.12 -11.60
CA ASP A 151 7.53 1.91 -10.17
C ASP A 151 8.62 2.55 -9.29
N ASN A 152 9.53 3.31 -9.92
CA ASN A 152 10.73 3.93 -9.33
C ASN A 152 11.74 2.94 -8.72
N SER A 153 11.68 1.66 -9.06
CA SER A 153 12.66 0.69 -8.61
C SER A 153 13.99 0.80 -9.36
N LEU A 154 15.05 0.31 -8.73
CA LEU A 154 16.37 0.16 -9.33
C LEU A 154 16.70 -1.32 -9.45
N TYR A 155 17.31 -1.70 -10.57
CA TYR A 155 17.84 -3.04 -10.81
C TYR A 155 19.32 -2.93 -11.12
N VAL A 156 20.12 -3.85 -10.59
CA VAL A 156 21.55 -3.90 -10.93
C VAL A 156 21.99 -5.33 -11.20
N MET A 157 22.62 -5.53 -12.37
CA MET A 157 23.24 -6.79 -12.73
C MET A 157 24.73 -6.78 -12.33
N HIS A 158 25.19 -7.89 -11.75
CA HIS A 158 26.60 -8.15 -11.44
C HIS A 158 27.00 -9.57 -11.85
N GLY A 159 28.28 -9.75 -12.18
CA GLY A 159 28.92 -11.05 -12.12
C GLY A 159 29.36 -11.37 -10.70
N THR A 160 29.07 -12.57 -10.22
CA THR A 160 29.42 -13.02 -8.87
C THR A 160 30.24 -14.30 -8.93
N TRP A 161 31.37 -14.33 -8.22
CA TRP A 161 32.24 -15.50 -8.06
C TRP A 161 32.42 -15.81 -6.58
N SER A 162 32.09 -17.03 -6.18
CA SER A 162 32.32 -17.52 -4.81
C SER A 162 33.78 -17.88 -4.56
N MET A 163 34.46 -18.38 -5.60
CA MET A 163 35.86 -18.77 -5.59
C MET A 163 36.40 -18.77 -7.02
N SER A 164 37.72 -18.61 -7.16
CA SER A 164 38.55 -18.68 -8.39
C SER A 164 39.32 -17.40 -8.68
N ASP A 165 40.59 -17.57 -9.01
CA ASP A 165 41.55 -16.57 -9.48
C ASP A 165 41.63 -16.49 -11.02
N GLN A 166 40.77 -17.21 -11.75
CA GLN A 166 40.75 -17.19 -13.21
C GLN A 166 39.97 -15.98 -13.75
N GLN A 167 40.45 -15.45 -14.88
CA GLN A 167 39.76 -14.40 -15.63
C GLN A 167 38.41 -14.92 -16.16
N TRP A 168 37.36 -14.08 -16.14
CA TRP A 168 35.98 -14.53 -16.35
C TRP A 168 35.76 -15.32 -17.65
N TYR A 169 36.28 -14.83 -18.77
CA TYR A 169 36.17 -15.49 -20.07
C TYR A 169 37.09 -16.72 -20.12
N GLY A 170 38.37 -16.60 -19.79
CA GLY A 170 39.35 -17.68 -19.81
C GLY A 170 38.92 -18.88 -18.95
N GLY A 171 38.36 -18.60 -17.77
CA GLY A 171 37.87 -19.59 -16.81
C GLY A 171 36.41 -20.00 -16.98
N ARG A 172 35.70 -19.51 -18.01
CA ARG A 172 34.24 -19.74 -18.21
C ARG A 172 33.81 -21.20 -18.06
N VAL A 173 34.57 -22.15 -18.60
CA VAL A 173 34.23 -23.59 -18.54
C VAL A 173 34.39 -24.13 -17.10
N PRO A 174 35.56 -23.98 -16.43
CA PRO A 174 35.70 -24.29 -15.00
C PRO A 174 34.67 -23.60 -14.11
N HIS A 175 34.43 -22.30 -14.30
CA HIS A 175 33.49 -21.50 -13.51
C HIS A 175 32.08 -22.07 -13.56
N PHE A 176 31.58 -22.32 -14.77
CA PHE A 176 30.27 -22.90 -14.99
C PHE A 176 30.19 -24.32 -14.39
N ASN A 177 31.18 -25.17 -14.69
CA ASN A 177 31.17 -26.57 -14.26
C ASN A 177 31.21 -26.73 -12.74
N SER A 178 31.99 -25.89 -12.04
CA SER A 178 32.07 -25.90 -10.58
C SER A 178 30.88 -25.20 -9.91
N GLY A 179 30.09 -24.42 -10.65
CA GLY A 179 29.04 -23.57 -10.09
C GLY A 179 29.60 -22.44 -9.22
N SER A 180 30.87 -22.07 -9.42
CA SER A 180 31.54 -20.99 -8.68
C SER A 180 31.17 -19.59 -9.17
N TRP A 181 30.44 -19.49 -10.29
CA TRP A 181 30.04 -18.24 -10.92
C TRP A 181 28.52 -18.15 -11.12
N ALA A 182 27.98 -16.94 -10.99
CA ALA A 182 26.61 -16.59 -11.33
C ALA A 182 26.51 -15.16 -11.88
N ALA A 183 25.54 -14.91 -12.75
CA ALA A 183 25.03 -13.57 -13.01
C ALA A 183 23.86 -13.30 -12.06
N THR A 184 23.87 -12.18 -11.34
CA THR A 184 22.84 -11.85 -10.36
C THR A 184 22.25 -10.48 -10.63
N ILE A 185 20.92 -10.38 -10.55
CA ILE A 185 20.19 -9.11 -10.55
C ILE A 185 19.70 -8.85 -9.13
N TYR A 186 20.02 -7.68 -8.59
CA TYR A 186 19.47 -7.17 -7.33
C TYR A 186 18.46 -6.06 -7.61
N LYS A 187 17.43 -5.95 -6.76
CA LYS A 187 16.38 -4.92 -6.84
C LYS A 187 16.39 -4.04 -5.58
N SER A 188 16.19 -2.74 -5.76
CA SER A 188 15.88 -1.79 -4.69
C SER A 188 14.58 -1.05 -4.99
N THR A 189 13.74 -0.87 -3.98
CA THR A 189 12.45 -0.15 -4.06
C THR A 189 12.43 1.12 -3.19
N ASP A 190 13.54 1.48 -2.56
CA ASP A 190 13.68 2.59 -1.63
C ASP A 190 14.77 3.60 -2.05
N GLY A 191 15.04 3.69 -3.36
CA GLY A 191 16.00 4.63 -3.92
C GLY A 191 17.46 4.21 -3.73
N GLY A 192 17.73 2.92 -3.61
CA GLY A 192 19.06 2.33 -3.55
C GLY A 192 19.57 2.04 -2.12
N LEU A 193 18.78 2.33 -1.08
CA LEU A 193 19.21 2.17 0.31
C LEU A 193 19.32 0.69 0.70
N ASN A 194 18.35 -0.12 0.31
CA ASN A 194 18.32 -1.56 0.54
C ASN A 194 18.15 -2.32 -0.77
N TRP A 195 18.81 -3.49 -0.85
CA TRP A 195 18.85 -4.34 -2.04
C TRP A 195 18.55 -5.78 -1.67
N GLU A 196 17.69 -6.42 -2.47
CA GLU A 196 17.39 -7.84 -2.39
C GLU A 196 17.75 -8.56 -3.69
N LYS A 197 18.17 -9.83 -3.60
CA LYS A 197 18.46 -10.63 -4.78
C LYS A 197 17.13 -10.90 -5.51
N ASN A 198 16.98 -10.37 -6.71
CA ASN A 198 15.78 -10.52 -7.54
C ASN A 198 15.86 -11.78 -8.40
N THR A 199 16.98 -12.03 -9.07
CA THR A 199 17.16 -13.22 -9.93
C THR A 199 18.63 -13.63 -9.96
N GLU A 200 18.89 -14.93 -10.07
CA GLU A 200 20.22 -15.51 -10.26
C GLU A 200 20.22 -16.43 -11.47
N PHE A 201 21.29 -16.35 -12.28
CA PHE A 201 21.54 -17.25 -13.39
C PHE A 201 22.87 -17.94 -13.17
N SER A 202 22.82 -19.24 -12.94
CA SER A 202 23.97 -20.06 -12.62
C SER A 202 23.75 -21.49 -13.13
N LYS A 203 24.73 -22.37 -12.92
CA LYS A 203 24.53 -23.80 -13.18
C LYS A 203 23.35 -24.39 -12.40
N PHE A 204 22.99 -23.79 -11.28
CA PHE A 204 21.97 -24.31 -10.35
C PHE A 204 20.66 -23.50 -10.35
N SER A 205 20.58 -22.38 -11.08
CA SER A 205 19.40 -21.51 -11.12
C SER A 205 19.20 -20.90 -12.51
N ASN A 206 17.96 -20.96 -13.03
CA ASN A 206 17.59 -20.47 -14.38
C ASN A 206 18.53 -20.98 -15.48
N LEU A 207 18.86 -22.28 -15.44
CA LEU A 207 19.83 -22.92 -16.34
C LEU A 207 19.40 -22.89 -17.82
N ASP A 208 18.10 -22.87 -18.08
CA ASP A 208 17.52 -22.85 -19.42
C ASP A 208 17.96 -21.61 -20.22
N ILE A 209 18.20 -20.47 -19.56
CA ILE A 209 18.66 -19.22 -20.21
C ILE A 209 19.95 -19.42 -21.01
N PHE A 210 20.84 -20.32 -20.55
CA PHE A 210 22.16 -20.52 -21.14
C PHE A 210 22.10 -21.17 -22.52
N SER A 211 20.97 -21.80 -22.87
CA SER A 211 20.75 -22.41 -24.19
C SER A 211 20.16 -21.45 -25.22
N LYS A 212 19.58 -20.32 -24.80
CA LYS A 212 18.94 -19.33 -25.67
C LYS A 212 19.91 -18.71 -26.67
N VAL A 213 21.12 -18.40 -26.21
CA VAL A 213 22.15 -17.76 -27.03
C VAL A 213 23.26 -18.77 -27.27
N THR A 214 23.43 -19.18 -28.52
CA THR A 214 24.50 -20.07 -28.94
C THR A 214 25.43 -19.39 -29.93
N LYS A 215 26.70 -19.73 -29.92
CA LYS A 215 27.71 -19.25 -30.88
C LYS A 215 28.36 -20.45 -31.53
N ASN A 216 28.21 -20.60 -32.85
CA ASN A 216 28.68 -21.78 -33.59
C ASN A 216 28.12 -23.09 -32.98
N GLY A 217 26.84 -23.09 -32.61
CA GLY A 217 26.17 -24.23 -31.97
C GLY A 217 26.63 -24.53 -30.53
N LYS A 218 27.40 -23.65 -29.89
CA LYS A 218 27.85 -23.80 -28.49
C LYS A 218 27.06 -22.86 -27.57
N PRO A 219 26.46 -23.36 -26.48
CA PRO A 219 25.66 -22.55 -25.57
C PRO A 219 26.51 -21.51 -24.84
N THR A 220 25.82 -20.58 -24.20
CA THR A 220 26.43 -19.65 -23.24
C THR A 220 26.90 -20.44 -22.02
N LEU A 221 28.05 -20.10 -21.47
CA LEU A 221 28.63 -20.68 -20.26
C LEU A 221 28.77 -19.65 -19.13
N GLY A 222 28.64 -18.38 -19.45
CA GLY A 222 28.62 -17.27 -18.50
C GLY A 222 28.28 -15.98 -19.22
N PHE A 223 27.78 -14.98 -18.49
CA PHE A 223 27.47 -13.68 -19.08
C PHE A 223 27.50 -12.57 -18.03
N LEU A 224 27.93 -11.38 -18.42
CA LEU A 224 27.97 -10.22 -17.55
C LEU A 224 27.11 -9.13 -18.13
N GLY A 225 26.74 -8.17 -17.28
CA GLY A 225 26.22 -6.90 -17.76
C GLY A 225 27.26 -6.19 -18.65
N GLY A 226 26.78 -5.26 -19.44
CA GLY A 226 27.59 -4.45 -20.34
C GLY A 226 28.42 -3.38 -19.64
N VAL A 227 28.20 -3.17 -18.34
CA VAL A 227 28.85 -2.19 -17.45
C VAL A 227 28.39 -0.75 -17.70
N GLY A 228 27.84 -0.09 -16.68
CA GLY A 228 27.23 1.24 -16.79
C GLY A 228 25.71 1.13 -16.68
N SER A 229 24.96 1.44 -17.74
CA SER A 229 23.51 1.62 -17.65
C SER A 229 22.70 0.66 -18.51
N GLY A 230 21.60 0.14 -17.94
CA GLY A 230 20.48 -0.43 -18.69
C GLY A 230 19.43 0.63 -19.03
N ILE A 231 18.38 0.25 -19.77
CA ILE A 231 17.31 1.14 -20.20
C ILE A 231 15.92 0.57 -19.93
N VAL A 232 14.92 1.45 -19.94
CA VAL A 232 13.51 1.07 -20.11
C VAL A 232 13.05 1.55 -21.47
N MET A 233 12.55 0.62 -22.27
CA MET A 233 12.02 0.91 -23.60
C MET A 233 10.68 1.67 -23.50
N GLN A 234 10.26 2.28 -24.59
CA GLN A 234 9.00 3.03 -24.67
C GLN A 234 7.76 2.18 -24.36
N ASP A 235 7.81 0.86 -24.55
CA ASP A 235 6.71 -0.06 -24.20
C ASP A 235 6.75 -0.53 -22.73
N GLY A 236 7.75 -0.11 -21.96
CA GLY A 236 7.98 -0.48 -20.57
C GLY A 236 8.89 -1.70 -20.37
N THR A 237 9.42 -2.29 -21.43
CA THR A 237 10.37 -3.41 -21.33
C THR A 237 11.68 -2.95 -20.69
N LEU A 238 12.12 -3.62 -19.63
CA LEU A 238 13.43 -3.39 -19.00
C LEU A 238 14.50 -4.13 -19.80
N VAL A 239 15.63 -3.49 -20.11
CA VAL A 239 16.69 -4.09 -20.94
C VAL A 239 18.07 -3.83 -20.33
N PHE A 240 18.78 -4.92 -20.06
CA PHE A 240 20.21 -4.91 -19.80
C PHE A 240 20.99 -5.26 -21.06
N PRO A 241 22.00 -4.45 -21.46
CA PRO A 241 23.01 -4.88 -22.39
C PRO A 241 23.89 -5.95 -21.70
N ILE A 242 24.19 -7.06 -22.37
CA ILE A 242 25.03 -8.12 -21.81
C ILE A 242 26.13 -8.58 -22.77
N GLN A 243 27.19 -9.16 -22.19
CA GLN A 243 28.26 -9.87 -22.90
C GLN A 243 28.26 -11.34 -22.47
N THR A 244 28.25 -12.26 -23.43
CA THR A 244 28.13 -13.71 -23.24
C THR A 244 29.43 -14.43 -23.60
N ALA A 245 29.84 -15.36 -22.76
CA ALA A 245 30.99 -16.22 -22.96
C ALA A 245 30.53 -17.61 -23.44
N HIS A 246 31.11 -18.09 -24.52
CA HIS A 246 30.84 -19.39 -25.15
C HIS A 246 32.11 -20.22 -25.21
N GLN A 247 32.01 -21.53 -25.48
CA GLN A 247 33.19 -22.40 -25.59
C GLN A 247 34.27 -21.84 -26.53
N ASN A 248 33.91 -21.18 -27.64
CA ASN A 248 34.84 -20.71 -28.67
C ASN A 248 34.74 -19.19 -28.93
N GLY A 249 34.46 -18.36 -27.92
CA GLY A 249 34.47 -16.91 -28.10
C GLY A 249 33.55 -16.16 -27.16
N ILE A 250 33.63 -14.84 -27.23
CA ILE A 250 32.67 -13.92 -26.62
C ILE A 250 31.66 -13.43 -27.68
N ALA A 251 30.48 -13.03 -27.23
CA ALA A 251 29.47 -12.36 -28.02
C ALA A 251 28.65 -11.40 -27.14
N THR A 252 27.77 -10.59 -27.73
CA THR A 252 26.90 -9.65 -27.01
C THR A 252 25.45 -9.83 -27.46
N THR A 253 24.54 -9.55 -26.54
CA THR A 253 23.10 -9.52 -26.77
C THR A 253 22.44 -8.71 -25.64
N ILE A 254 21.15 -8.89 -25.41
CA ILE A 254 20.39 -8.28 -24.33
C ILE A 254 19.81 -9.34 -23.38
N MET A 255 19.60 -8.93 -22.15
CA MET A 255 18.67 -9.57 -21.22
C MET A 255 17.52 -8.60 -20.97
N TYR A 256 16.28 -9.08 -21.01
CA TYR A 256 15.11 -8.19 -20.92
C TYR A 256 14.01 -8.74 -20.01
N SER A 257 13.16 -7.85 -19.50
CA SER A 257 11.96 -8.18 -18.74
C SER A 257 10.76 -7.43 -19.28
N LYS A 258 9.69 -8.16 -19.61
CA LYS A 258 8.42 -7.61 -20.11
C LYS A 258 7.33 -7.50 -19.04
N ASP A 259 7.64 -7.93 -17.82
CA ASP A 259 6.70 -8.05 -16.70
C ASP A 259 7.15 -7.28 -15.46
N ASN A 260 7.86 -6.15 -15.69
CA ASN A 260 8.34 -5.24 -14.67
C ASN A 260 9.34 -5.91 -13.69
N GLY A 261 10.27 -6.69 -14.24
CA GLY A 261 11.36 -7.34 -13.52
C GLY A 261 10.94 -8.52 -12.64
N LYS A 262 9.82 -9.18 -12.95
CA LYS A 262 9.42 -10.44 -12.29
C LYS A 262 10.14 -11.64 -12.92
N THR A 263 10.26 -11.64 -14.24
CA THR A 263 11.03 -12.61 -15.01
C THR A 263 11.95 -11.90 -16.00
N TRP A 264 13.04 -12.58 -16.38
CA TRP A 264 14.09 -12.06 -17.24
C TRP A 264 14.45 -13.12 -18.27
N ASP A 265 14.59 -12.73 -19.54
CA ASP A 265 14.87 -13.64 -20.65
C ASP A 265 15.95 -13.08 -21.61
N MET A 266 16.47 -13.93 -22.49
CA MET A 266 17.38 -13.59 -23.59
C MET A 266 16.71 -13.95 -24.93
N PRO A 267 17.08 -13.29 -26.04
CA PRO A 267 16.62 -13.73 -27.36
C PRO A 267 17.20 -15.11 -27.71
N GLU A 268 16.41 -15.92 -28.42
CA GLU A 268 16.85 -17.18 -29.01
C GLU A 268 17.62 -16.93 -30.31
N ILE A 269 18.94 -17.14 -30.28
CA ILE A 269 19.86 -16.83 -31.39
C ILE A 269 21.04 -17.82 -31.48
N ASP A 270 21.52 -18.07 -32.69
CA ASP A 270 22.65 -18.97 -32.99
C ASP A 270 23.90 -18.27 -33.57
N ASN A 271 23.76 -16.99 -33.91
CA ASN A 271 24.83 -16.15 -34.44
C ASN A 271 24.84 -14.75 -33.78
N PRO A 272 25.15 -14.67 -32.47
CA PRO A 272 25.19 -13.41 -31.75
C PRO A 272 26.36 -12.53 -32.21
N VAL A 273 26.18 -11.22 -32.10
CA VAL A 273 27.17 -10.21 -32.50
C VAL A 273 28.45 -10.38 -31.68
N ALA A 274 29.61 -10.40 -32.36
CA ALA A 274 30.91 -10.56 -31.72
C ALA A 274 31.99 -9.72 -32.41
N PRO A 275 32.00 -8.40 -32.17
CA PRO A 275 32.87 -7.45 -32.87
C PRO A 275 34.36 -7.64 -32.54
N ASN A 276 34.67 -8.27 -31.40
CA ASN A 276 36.01 -8.68 -31.00
C ASN A 276 35.97 -9.95 -30.13
N GLN A 277 37.13 -10.47 -29.73
CA GLN A 277 37.27 -11.73 -28.96
C GLN A 277 37.78 -11.56 -27.52
N SER A 278 37.86 -10.33 -27.00
CA SER A 278 38.45 -10.06 -25.68
C SER A 278 37.41 -9.62 -24.64
N SER A 279 36.73 -8.52 -24.90
CA SER A 279 35.74 -7.92 -24.01
C SER A 279 34.85 -6.99 -24.83
N LEU A 280 33.54 -7.07 -24.61
CA LEU A 280 32.58 -6.33 -25.41
C LEU A 280 32.08 -5.07 -24.70
N GLU A 281 31.90 -5.10 -23.36
CA GLU A 281 31.50 -3.94 -22.53
C GLU A 281 30.61 -2.94 -23.27
N ASN A 282 29.31 -3.23 -23.25
CA ASN A 282 28.33 -2.70 -24.19
C ASN A 282 27.20 -1.91 -23.51
N MET A 283 26.64 -0.98 -24.28
CA MET A 283 25.62 -0.02 -23.86
C MET A 283 24.50 -0.09 -24.87
N VAL A 284 23.27 0.06 -24.41
CA VAL A 284 22.09 0.00 -25.25
C VAL A 284 21.29 1.28 -25.11
N PHE A 285 20.72 1.75 -26.21
CA PHE A 285 19.69 2.78 -26.22
C PHE A 285 18.61 2.43 -27.24
N GLU A 286 17.42 2.96 -27.06
CA GLU A 286 16.33 2.83 -28.02
C GLU A 286 16.29 4.07 -28.93
N LEU A 287 16.57 3.88 -30.21
CA LEU A 287 16.65 4.97 -31.20
C LEU A 287 15.24 5.44 -31.61
N GLU A 288 14.37 4.47 -31.88
CA GLU A 288 12.98 4.59 -32.31
C GLU A 288 12.18 3.47 -31.62
N PRO A 289 10.85 3.57 -31.51
CA PRO A 289 10.04 2.55 -30.83
C PRO A 289 10.37 1.14 -31.34
N GLY A 290 10.88 0.27 -30.46
CA GLY A 290 11.27 -1.11 -30.78
C GLY A 290 12.62 -1.28 -31.47
N LYS A 291 13.35 -0.20 -31.79
CA LYS A 291 14.68 -0.24 -32.43
C LYS A 291 15.78 0.02 -31.41
N LEU A 292 16.41 -1.04 -30.96
CA LEU A 292 17.57 -1.00 -30.06
C LEU A 292 18.85 -0.77 -30.86
N VAL A 293 19.75 0.04 -30.31
CA VAL A 293 21.13 0.19 -30.79
C VAL A 293 22.07 -0.19 -29.67
N MET A 294 22.92 -1.17 -29.94
CA MET A 294 24.00 -1.60 -29.07
C MET A 294 25.30 -0.95 -29.52
N THR A 295 26.01 -0.34 -28.59
CA THR A 295 27.37 0.19 -28.79
C THR A 295 28.31 -0.45 -27.80
N GLY A 296 29.62 -0.45 -28.06
CA GLY A 296 30.53 -0.95 -27.04
C GLY A 296 32.00 -0.69 -27.28
N ARG A 297 32.82 -1.35 -26.47
CA ARG A 297 34.27 -1.15 -26.40
C ARG A 297 35.00 -1.62 -27.66
N GLY A 298 35.84 -0.75 -28.21
CA GLY A 298 36.76 -1.07 -29.31
C GLY A 298 37.78 0.06 -29.54
N ASN A 299 38.73 -0.15 -30.46
CA ASN A 299 39.69 0.90 -30.88
C ASN A 299 38.96 2.14 -31.43
N SER A 300 37.86 1.89 -32.13
CA SER A 300 36.74 2.80 -32.31
C SER A 300 35.50 2.15 -31.70
N ARG A 301 34.47 2.93 -31.38
CA ARG A 301 33.20 2.39 -30.89
C ARG A 301 32.57 1.54 -31.99
N TRP A 302 32.25 0.28 -31.70
CA TRP A 302 31.42 -0.53 -32.60
C TRP A 302 29.95 -0.28 -32.29
N ALA A 303 29.06 -0.45 -33.28
CA ALA A 303 27.63 -0.26 -33.10
C ALA A 303 26.79 -1.17 -34.02
N TYR A 304 25.73 -1.74 -33.47
CA TYR A 304 24.77 -2.59 -34.18
C TYR A 304 23.34 -2.24 -33.75
N SER A 305 22.37 -2.39 -34.64
CA SER A 305 20.95 -2.17 -34.34
C SER A 305 20.11 -3.42 -34.52
N SER A 306 19.03 -3.53 -33.75
CA SER A 306 18.05 -4.62 -33.79
C SER A 306 16.64 -4.06 -33.68
N THR A 307 15.70 -4.60 -34.45
CA THR A 307 14.26 -4.26 -34.42
C THR A 307 13.39 -5.40 -33.89
N ASP A 308 14.01 -6.51 -33.46
CA ASP A 308 13.36 -7.76 -33.09
C ASP A 308 13.78 -8.26 -31.70
N MET A 309 14.10 -7.32 -30.80
CA MET A 309 14.57 -7.59 -29.43
C MET A 309 15.86 -8.42 -29.38
N GLY A 310 16.81 -8.10 -30.25
CA GLY A 310 18.16 -8.66 -30.25
C GLY A 310 18.27 -10.04 -30.89
N LYS A 311 17.28 -10.47 -31.68
CA LYS A 311 17.36 -11.73 -32.44
C LYS A 311 18.26 -11.60 -33.66
N THR A 312 18.14 -10.49 -34.38
CA THR A 312 19.02 -10.13 -35.48
C THR A 312 19.64 -8.76 -35.22
N TRP A 313 20.87 -8.58 -35.72
CA TRP A 313 21.65 -7.37 -35.53
C TRP A 313 22.32 -6.97 -36.83
N GLU A 314 22.18 -5.69 -37.17
CA GLU A 314 22.76 -5.09 -38.37
C GLU A 314 23.76 -4.01 -38.00
N LEU A 315 24.77 -3.80 -38.84
CA LEU A 315 25.78 -2.78 -38.59
C LEU A 315 25.15 -1.39 -38.53
N PHE A 316 25.33 -0.67 -37.43
CA PHE A 316 24.78 0.67 -37.25
C PHE A 316 25.81 1.72 -37.68
N THR A 317 25.83 2.03 -38.97
CA THR A 317 26.82 2.90 -39.61
C THR A 317 26.93 4.32 -39.04
N PRO A 318 25.89 4.95 -38.45
CA PRO A 318 26.03 6.30 -37.87
C PRO A 318 27.01 6.37 -36.70
N THR A 319 27.22 5.29 -35.95
CA THR A 319 28.15 5.28 -34.80
C THR A 319 29.29 4.28 -34.97
N ASN A 320 29.11 3.22 -35.74
CA ASN A 320 30.11 2.17 -35.88
C ASN A 320 31.40 2.69 -36.52
N GLY A 321 32.53 2.47 -35.86
CA GLY A 321 33.85 2.94 -36.31
C GLY A 321 34.15 4.39 -35.95
N LEU A 322 33.22 5.12 -35.33
CA LEU A 322 33.45 6.49 -34.88
C LEU A 322 34.24 6.55 -33.57
N LEU A 323 34.75 7.75 -33.31
CA LEU A 323 35.45 8.13 -32.08
C LEU A 323 36.65 7.21 -31.76
N PRO A 324 37.70 7.16 -32.62
CA PRO A 324 38.89 6.39 -32.33
C PRO A 324 39.54 6.83 -31.00
N THR A 325 40.20 5.92 -30.31
CA THR A 325 41.01 6.21 -29.12
C THR A 325 42.47 5.87 -29.37
N SER A 326 43.38 6.66 -28.81
CA SER A 326 44.82 6.37 -28.81
C SER A 326 45.27 5.60 -27.56
N SER A 327 44.35 5.29 -26.65
CA SER A 327 44.58 4.46 -25.47
C SER A 327 44.07 3.03 -25.65
N GLN A 328 44.26 2.16 -24.66
CA GLN A 328 43.64 0.84 -24.68
C GLN A 328 42.11 0.95 -24.68
N PRO A 329 41.39 0.14 -25.48
CA PRO A 329 39.93 0.14 -25.48
C PRO A 329 39.38 0.00 -24.06
N THR A 330 38.27 0.68 -23.81
CA THR A 330 37.60 0.68 -22.50
C THR A 330 36.10 0.78 -22.65
N GLN A 331 35.40 0.42 -21.60
CA GLN A 331 34.03 0.84 -21.36
C GLN A 331 33.91 2.38 -21.41
N GLY A 332 32.73 2.84 -21.79
CA GLY A 332 32.31 4.23 -21.65
C GLY A 332 30.79 4.30 -21.77
N SER A 333 30.16 5.43 -21.44
CA SER A 333 28.70 5.55 -21.50
C SER A 333 28.21 5.90 -22.91
N SER A 334 26.97 5.51 -23.21
CA SER A 334 26.20 5.93 -24.39
C SER A 334 24.74 6.11 -23.95
N ILE A 335 24.22 7.34 -24.00
CA ILE A 335 22.82 7.64 -23.68
C ILE A 335 22.18 8.47 -24.79
N TYR A 336 20.95 8.15 -25.17
CA TYR A 336 20.20 8.88 -26.20
C TYR A 336 19.09 9.68 -25.55
N VAL A 337 19.21 11.01 -25.60
CA VAL A 337 18.43 11.91 -24.74
C VAL A 337 17.78 13.03 -25.55
N THR A 338 16.62 13.49 -25.10
CA THR A 338 16.01 14.73 -25.59
C THR A 338 16.57 15.92 -24.81
N LEU A 339 17.07 16.93 -25.50
CA LEU A 339 17.51 18.22 -24.93
C LEU A 339 16.31 19.12 -24.59
N PRO A 340 16.45 20.14 -23.73
CA PRO A 340 15.35 21.04 -23.38
C PRO A 340 14.66 21.70 -24.57
N ASN A 341 15.39 21.96 -25.65
CA ASN A 341 14.86 22.48 -26.91
C ASN A 341 14.12 21.46 -27.81
N GLY A 342 13.88 20.23 -27.31
CA GLY A 342 13.12 19.19 -27.98
C GLY A 342 13.90 18.29 -28.96
N ARG A 343 15.19 18.52 -29.17
CA ARG A 343 16.02 17.74 -30.11
C ARG A 343 16.67 16.56 -29.42
N LYS A 344 16.75 15.40 -30.10
CA LYS A 344 17.42 14.21 -29.57
C LYS A 344 18.87 14.10 -30.04
N VAL A 345 19.76 13.73 -29.11
CA VAL A 345 21.20 13.57 -29.37
C VAL A 345 21.74 12.32 -28.67
N LEU A 346 22.80 11.73 -29.23
CA LEU A 346 23.54 10.64 -28.60
C LEU A 346 24.75 11.22 -27.87
N LEU A 347 24.79 11.05 -26.55
CA LEU A 347 25.91 11.46 -25.70
C LEU A 347 26.78 10.25 -25.38
N ILE A 348 28.10 10.38 -25.60
CA ILE A 348 29.07 9.33 -25.34
C ILE A 348 30.19 9.87 -24.45
N SER A 349 30.48 9.18 -23.35
CA SER A 349 31.68 9.45 -22.54
C SER A 349 32.70 8.33 -22.73
N LYS A 350 33.92 8.67 -23.17
CA LYS A 350 35.02 7.70 -23.34
C LYS A 350 36.38 8.39 -23.42
N PRO A 351 37.49 7.70 -23.15
CA PRO A 351 38.84 8.23 -23.33
C PRO A 351 39.17 8.48 -24.81
N ASP A 352 39.65 9.68 -25.12
CA ASP A 352 40.32 9.93 -26.40
C ASP A 352 41.75 9.39 -26.40
N GLY A 353 42.35 9.26 -25.21
CA GLY A 353 43.67 8.69 -25.01
C GLY A 353 44.82 9.65 -25.33
N LYS A 354 46.01 9.32 -24.83
CA LYS A 354 47.24 10.08 -25.06
C LYS A 354 48.42 9.21 -25.53
N ASN A 355 48.14 8.14 -26.29
CA ASN A 355 49.11 7.06 -26.55
C ASN A 355 49.67 6.44 -25.25
N ASP A 356 48.84 6.34 -24.23
CA ASP A 356 49.23 6.05 -22.85
C ASP A 356 48.73 4.67 -22.34
N GLY A 357 48.27 3.83 -23.27
CA GLY A 357 47.87 2.46 -22.99
C GLY A 357 46.71 2.38 -21.99
N TRP A 358 46.88 1.61 -20.91
CA TRP A 358 45.85 1.43 -19.88
C TRP A 358 45.61 2.66 -19.00
N LYS A 359 46.45 3.70 -19.11
CA LYS A 359 46.23 4.97 -18.41
C LYS A 359 45.02 5.73 -18.93
N ARG A 360 44.57 5.46 -20.16
CA ARG A 360 43.26 5.89 -20.70
C ARG A 360 42.97 7.37 -20.43
N GLY A 361 43.94 8.21 -20.79
CA GLY A 361 43.86 9.65 -20.54
C GLY A 361 42.75 10.34 -21.32
N ASP A 362 42.42 11.56 -20.89
CA ASP A 362 41.42 12.43 -21.51
C ASP A 362 40.05 11.73 -21.67
N ILE A 363 39.38 11.45 -20.54
CA ILE A 363 37.97 11.01 -20.57
C ILE A 363 37.15 12.17 -21.12
N THR A 364 36.54 11.99 -22.28
CA THR A 364 35.88 13.06 -23.05
C THR A 364 34.39 12.77 -23.23
N LEU A 365 33.57 13.82 -23.11
CA LEU A 365 32.18 13.85 -23.52
C LEU A 365 32.07 14.27 -25.00
N TRP A 366 31.41 13.43 -25.78
CA TRP A 366 31.08 13.65 -27.18
C TRP A 366 29.56 13.72 -27.34
N MET A 367 29.12 14.59 -28.24
CA MET A 367 27.77 14.66 -28.76
C MET A 367 27.78 14.19 -30.22
N LEU A 368 26.83 13.32 -30.57
CA LEU A 368 26.65 12.79 -31.92
C LEU A 368 25.18 12.94 -32.33
N ASP A 369 24.95 13.07 -33.63
CA ASP A 369 23.68 12.70 -34.24
C ASP A 369 23.64 11.17 -34.39
N ALA A 370 22.60 10.52 -33.88
CA ALA A 370 22.45 9.09 -34.00
C ALA A 370 22.08 8.66 -35.44
N LYS A 371 21.69 9.59 -36.31
CA LYS A 371 21.23 9.32 -37.69
C LYS A 371 22.24 9.75 -38.75
N ASP A 372 23.14 10.69 -38.46
CA ASP A 372 24.15 11.20 -39.40
C ASP A 372 25.59 11.11 -38.80
N PRO A 373 26.48 10.25 -39.34
CA PRO A 373 27.85 10.11 -38.83
C PRO A 373 28.75 11.33 -39.04
N SER A 374 28.37 12.30 -39.88
CA SER A 374 29.12 13.53 -40.09
C SER A 374 28.95 14.52 -38.94
N HIS A 375 27.83 14.44 -38.23
CA HIS A 375 27.50 15.26 -37.07
C HIS A 375 28.12 14.69 -35.80
N LYS A 376 29.34 15.15 -35.51
CA LYS A 376 30.06 14.84 -34.26
C LYS A 376 30.69 16.09 -33.65
N HIS A 377 30.54 16.25 -32.34
CA HIS A 377 31.04 17.39 -31.61
C HIS A 377 31.71 16.96 -30.30
N LYS A 378 32.94 17.45 -30.06
CA LYS A 378 33.63 17.26 -28.79
C LYS A 378 33.15 18.35 -27.84
N VAL A 379 32.47 17.95 -26.77
CA VAL A 379 31.87 18.90 -25.82
C VAL A 379 32.87 19.29 -24.74
N HIS A 380 33.39 18.31 -24.00
CA HIS A 380 34.20 18.59 -22.80
C HIS A 380 35.15 17.43 -22.45
N ILE A 381 36.31 17.74 -21.88
CA ILE A 381 37.22 16.72 -21.31
C ILE A 381 36.91 16.59 -19.80
N ILE A 382 36.12 15.57 -19.45
CA ILE A 382 35.68 15.25 -18.08
C ILE A 382 36.88 15.04 -17.14
N ARG A 383 37.88 14.27 -17.57
CA ARG A 383 39.12 14.03 -16.80
C ARG A 383 40.33 14.26 -17.71
N PRO A 384 40.98 15.44 -17.66
CA PRO A 384 42.15 15.71 -18.48
C PRO A 384 43.40 14.99 -17.96
N GLY A 385 44.31 14.68 -18.87
CA GLY A 385 45.59 14.05 -18.60
C GLY A 385 45.52 12.52 -18.53
N SER A 386 46.70 11.89 -18.49
CA SER A 386 46.82 10.44 -18.31
C SER A 386 46.33 10.01 -16.94
N GLY A 387 45.70 8.84 -16.89
CA GLY A 387 45.26 8.20 -15.65
C GLY A 387 46.28 7.25 -15.05
N ASN A 388 45.88 6.67 -13.93
CA ASN A 388 46.49 5.48 -13.40
C ASN A 388 46.07 4.27 -14.24
N ALA A 389 47.05 3.53 -14.77
CA ALA A 389 46.83 2.31 -15.54
C ALA A 389 46.04 1.22 -14.79
N ALA A 390 46.00 1.29 -13.46
CA ALA A 390 45.27 0.36 -12.60
C ALA A 390 43.77 0.70 -12.47
N GLY A 391 43.27 1.81 -13.01
CA GLY A 391 41.84 2.16 -12.89
C GLY A 391 41.56 3.60 -13.25
N ALA A 392 41.69 3.82 -14.54
CA ALA A 392 41.18 4.98 -15.25
C ALA A 392 40.40 4.50 -16.49
N GLY A 393 39.49 5.35 -16.94
CA GLY A 393 38.85 5.27 -18.24
C GLY A 393 37.36 4.93 -18.24
N TYR A 394 36.85 4.23 -17.22
CA TYR A 394 35.41 3.90 -17.16
C TYR A 394 34.60 5.14 -16.78
N SER A 395 33.41 5.27 -17.35
CA SER A 395 32.48 6.35 -17.05
C SER A 395 31.02 5.97 -17.32
N SER A 396 30.10 6.57 -16.57
CA SER A 396 28.66 6.40 -16.70
C SER A 396 27.98 7.76 -16.66
N LEU A 397 27.30 8.12 -17.75
CA LEU A 397 26.45 9.31 -17.83
C LEU A 397 25.07 9.01 -17.24
N ALA A 398 24.45 10.04 -16.68
CA ALA A 398 23.04 10.01 -16.33
C ALA A 398 22.42 11.38 -16.64
N TYR A 399 21.21 11.37 -17.19
CA TYR A 399 20.54 12.58 -17.68
C TYR A 399 19.08 12.59 -17.25
N LYS A 400 18.60 13.73 -16.77
CA LYS A 400 17.19 13.96 -16.47
C LYS A 400 16.87 15.44 -16.53
N GLU A 401 15.84 15.79 -17.28
CA GLU A 401 15.26 17.13 -17.30
C GLU A 401 16.26 18.25 -17.61
N GLY A 402 17.12 18.04 -18.61
CA GLY A 402 18.17 19.00 -18.94
C GLY A 402 19.38 18.99 -18.00
N ASN A 403 19.42 18.12 -16.98
CA ASN A 403 20.56 17.99 -16.08
C ASN A 403 21.40 16.77 -16.46
N LEU A 404 22.69 16.98 -16.68
CA LEU A 404 23.64 15.95 -17.11
C LEU A 404 24.70 15.73 -16.04
N PHE A 405 24.91 14.47 -15.67
CA PHE A 405 25.90 14.07 -14.69
C PHE A 405 26.79 12.96 -15.24
N VAL A 406 27.98 12.83 -14.67
CA VAL A 406 28.89 11.72 -14.96
C VAL A 406 29.51 11.19 -13.68
N ALA A 407 29.54 9.87 -13.53
CA ALA A 407 30.44 9.18 -12.61
C ALA A 407 31.59 8.56 -13.41
N PHE A 408 32.83 8.70 -12.96
CA PHE A 408 34.01 8.25 -13.70
C PHE A 408 35.13 7.78 -12.77
N GLU A 409 36.00 6.92 -13.30
CA GLU A 409 37.23 6.51 -12.63
C GLU A 409 38.25 7.65 -12.62
N ASN A 410 38.75 7.99 -11.43
CA ASN A 410 39.74 9.02 -11.21
C ASN A 410 40.93 8.48 -10.40
N ASP A 411 41.84 7.81 -11.09
CA ASP A 411 43.05 7.24 -10.49
C ASP A 411 42.77 6.29 -9.32
N GLY A 412 41.82 5.38 -9.55
CA GLY A 412 41.34 4.39 -8.58
C GLY A 412 40.24 4.86 -7.64
N ASP A 413 39.91 6.15 -7.65
CA ASP A 413 38.70 6.67 -7.02
C ASP A 413 37.51 6.64 -7.98
N ILE A 414 36.30 6.75 -7.43
CA ILE A 414 35.09 7.10 -8.19
C ILE A 414 34.75 8.56 -7.90
N SER A 415 34.76 9.38 -8.94
CA SER A 415 34.37 10.78 -8.87
C SER A 415 33.08 11.03 -9.62
N VAL A 416 32.31 12.03 -9.17
CA VAL A 416 31.07 12.49 -9.83
C VAL A 416 31.18 13.95 -10.21
N LYS A 417 30.64 14.31 -11.37
CA LYS A 417 30.57 15.69 -11.86
C LYS A 417 29.18 16.04 -12.40
N ASN A 418 28.79 17.29 -12.21
CA ASN A 418 27.69 17.92 -12.95
C ASN A 418 28.25 18.57 -14.22
N LEU A 419 27.67 18.23 -15.38
CA LEU A 419 28.07 18.70 -16.71
C LEU A 419 26.96 19.54 -17.38
N THR A 420 25.95 19.95 -16.60
CA THR A 420 24.75 20.66 -17.09
C THR A 420 25.10 21.99 -17.75
N GLU A 421 26.21 22.63 -17.38
CA GLU A 421 26.68 23.87 -18.01
C GLU A 421 26.89 23.74 -19.54
N HIS A 422 27.13 22.52 -20.04
CA HIS A 422 27.34 22.26 -21.45
C HIS A 422 26.06 22.04 -22.25
N ILE A 423 24.88 22.01 -21.62
CA ILE A 423 23.61 21.72 -22.32
C ILE A 423 23.26 22.81 -23.32
N ALA A 424 23.45 24.08 -22.98
CA ALA A 424 23.18 25.19 -23.90
C ALA A 424 24.04 25.12 -25.18
N GLU A 425 25.30 24.69 -25.05
CA GLU A 425 26.18 24.45 -26.19
C GLU A 425 25.66 23.31 -27.08
N MET A 426 25.21 22.21 -26.47
CA MET A 426 24.63 21.08 -27.19
C MET A 426 23.34 21.47 -27.91
N GLU A 427 22.50 22.29 -27.30
CA GLU A 427 21.27 22.80 -27.93
C GLU A 427 21.56 23.65 -29.17
N ALA A 428 22.54 24.56 -29.06
CA ALA A 428 22.99 25.36 -30.20
C ALA A 428 23.53 24.47 -31.33
N LYS A 429 24.32 23.45 -30.97
CA LYS A 429 24.86 22.49 -31.96
C LYS A 429 23.78 21.63 -32.61
N ALA A 430 22.76 21.21 -31.85
CA ALA A 430 21.63 20.45 -32.40
C ALA A 430 20.81 21.29 -33.40
N ILE A 431 20.67 22.60 -33.16
CA ILE A 431 20.04 23.53 -34.11
C ILE A 431 20.92 23.71 -35.36
N GLU A 432 22.23 23.88 -35.19
CA GLU A 432 23.20 23.98 -36.30
C GLU A 432 23.17 22.76 -37.22
N TRP A 433 23.04 21.55 -36.65
CA TRP A 433 22.87 20.30 -37.39
C TRP A 433 21.49 20.11 -38.03
N GLY A 434 20.54 21.02 -37.77
CA GLY A 434 19.19 20.92 -38.33
C GLY A 434 18.38 19.75 -37.76
N LEU A 435 18.68 19.31 -36.53
CA LEU A 435 17.94 18.20 -35.91
C LEU A 435 16.46 18.58 -35.70
N PRO A 436 15.52 17.64 -35.95
CA PRO A 436 14.09 17.91 -35.83
C PRO A 436 13.66 18.11 -34.38
N ASP A 437 12.52 18.80 -34.21
CA ASP A 437 11.81 18.83 -32.93
C ASP A 437 11.10 17.49 -32.71
N GLU A 438 11.59 16.71 -31.76
CA GLU A 438 11.03 15.41 -31.37
C GLU A 438 10.05 15.56 -30.19
N LEU A 439 9.96 16.75 -29.57
CA LEU A 439 9.02 17.01 -28.48
C LEU A 439 7.58 16.99 -28.99
N THR A 440 7.27 17.72 -30.07
CA THR A 440 5.89 17.80 -30.59
C THR A 440 5.30 16.42 -30.92
N PRO A 441 5.96 15.54 -31.71
CA PRO A 441 5.47 14.18 -31.96
C PRO A 441 5.29 13.34 -30.67
N ALA A 442 6.18 13.50 -29.70
CA ALA A 442 6.10 12.81 -28.42
C ALA A 442 4.87 13.24 -27.60
N LEU A 443 4.54 14.54 -27.60
CA LEU A 443 3.35 15.06 -26.94
C LEU A 443 2.06 14.58 -27.61
N ASP A 444 2.01 14.58 -28.94
CA ASP A 444 0.86 14.08 -29.70
C ASP A 444 0.62 12.59 -29.40
N LYS A 445 1.70 11.81 -29.30
CA LYS A 445 1.65 10.39 -28.94
C LYS A 445 1.05 10.16 -27.55
N ILE A 446 1.45 10.95 -26.54
CA ILE A 446 0.86 10.87 -25.19
C ILE A 446 -0.62 11.25 -25.23
N ASN A 447 -0.97 12.33 -25.92
CA ASN A 447 -2.35 12.82 -26.00
C ASN A 447 -3.29 11.86 -26.74
N ALA A 448 -2.77 11.10 -27.70
CA ALA A 448 -3.53 10.10 -28.46
C ALA A 448 -3.85 8.84 -27.66
N LEU A 449 -3.22 8.61 -26.49
CA LEU A 449 -3.48 7.42 -25.68
C LEU A 449 -4.92 7.44 -25.11
N PRO A 450 -5.74 6.40 -25.36
CA PRO A 450 -7.19 6.47 -25.13
C PRO A 450 -7.61 6.24 -23.68
N TYR A 451 -6.80 5.59 -22.85
CA TYR A 451 -7.18 5.19 -21.48
C TYR A 451 -6.55 6.06 -20.39
N LEU A 452 -5.66 6.98 -20.75
CA LEU A 452 -5.17 7.98 -19.81
C LEU A 452 -6.29 8.96 -19.49
N ASN A 453 -6.48 9.23 -18.19
CA ASN A 453 -7.34 10.33 -17.75
C ASN A 453 -6.65 11.69 -17.94
N LYS A 454 -7.44 12.77 -17.77
CA LYS A 454 -6.98 14.14 -18.02
C LYS A 454 -5.74 14.48 -17.19
N ALA A 455 -5.74 14.18 -15.89
CA ALA A 455 -4.60 14.49 -15.02
C ALA A 455 -3.34 13.69 -15.37
N GLN A 456 -3.49 12.43 -15.79
CA GLN A 456 -2.36 11.62 -16.28
C GLN A 456 -1.76 12.21 -17.55
N LYS A 457 -2.58 12.60 -18.54
CA LYS A 457 -2.11 13.24 -19.77
C LYS A 457 -1.37 14.53 -19.47
N GLU A 458 -1.97 15.43 -18.69
CA GLU A 458 -1.37 16.71 -18.32
C GLU A 458 -0.03 16.52 -17.60
N THR A 459 0.05 15.60 -16.63
CA THR A 459 1.28 15.32 -15.88
C THR A 459 2.39 14.75 -16.78
N LEU A 460 2.05 13.80 -17.66
CA LEU A 460 3.03 13.16 -18.56
C LEU A 460 3.50 14.12 -19.66
N VAL A 461 2.61 14.96 -20.19
CA VAL A 461 2.95 16.03 -21.14
C VAL A 461 3.91 17.02 -20.48
N GLU A 462 3.60 17.50 -19.29
CA GLU A 462 4.46 18.46 -18.58
C GLU A 462 5.83 17.86 -18.25
N LYS A 463 5.85 16.58 -17.90
CA LYS A 463 7.09 15.83 -17.70
C LYS A 463 7.92 15.75 -18.99
N MET A 464 7.29 15.43 -20.13
CA MET A 464 7.99 15.37 -21.42
C MET A 464 8.51 16.75 -21.86
N ARG A 465 7.76 17.83 -21.62
CA ARG A 465 8.19 19.22 -21.89
C ARG A 465 9.44 19.63 -21.14
N ARG A 466 9.68 19.04 -19.97
CA ARG A 466 10.91 19.24 -19.20
C ARG A 466 12.10 18.43 -19.72
N ALA A 467 12.00 17.78 -20.89
CA ALA A 467 13.03 16.89 -21.44
C ALA A 467 13.28 15.64 -20.58
N ASN A 468 12.18 14.99 -20.17
CA ASN A 468 12.20 13.73 -19.42
C ASN A 468 11.57 12.59 -20.24
N ASP A 469 12.42 11.89 -20.98
CA ASP A 469 12.04 10.79 -21.89
C ASP A 469 11.29 9.64 -21.21
N THR A 470 11.45 9.48 -19.89
CA THR A 470 10.74 8.44 -19.14
C THR A 470 9.21 8.62 -19.15
N ALA A 471 8.72 9.84 -19.44
CA ALA A 471 7.30 10.12 -19.63
C ALA A 471 6.66 9.24 -20.71
N ILE A 472 7.41 8.91 -21.78
CA ILE A 472 6.89 8.07 -22.86
C ILE A 472 6.65 6.65 -22.36
N ALA A 473 7.65 6.01 -21.75
CA ALA A 473 7.50 4.67 -21.18
C ALA A 473 6.36 4.61 -20.15
N GLN A 474 6.31 5.58 -19.23
CA GLN A 474 5.22 5.68 -18.26
C GLN A 474 3.85 5.84 -18.94
N SER A 475 3.73 6.64 -20.00
CA SER A 475 2.45 6.86 -20.68
C SER A 475 1.89 5.57 -21.28
N PHE A 476 2.72 4.75 -21.92
CA PHE A 476 2.30 3.47 -22.49
C PHE A 476 1.86 2.49 -21.41
N VAL A 477 2.67 2.37 -20.36
CA VAL A 477 2.40 1.42 -19.28
C VAL A 477 1.17 1.82 -18.49
N ILE A 478 1.04 3.09 -18.09
CA ILE A 478 -0.14 3.61 -17.39
C ILE A 478 -1.39 3.44 -18.27
N ASN A 479 -1.32 3.74 -19.57
CA ASN A 479 -2.45 3.54 -20.48
C ASN A 479 -2.90 2.07 -20.52
N LYS A 480 -1.94 1.14 -20.63
CA LYS A 480 -2.22 -0.31 -20.59
C LYS A 480 -2.84 -0.73 -19.25
N GLU A 481 -2.31 -0.25 -18.13
CA GLU A 481 -2.83 -0.64 -16.81
C GLU A 481 -4.15 0.03 -16.46
N MET A 482 -4.44 1.22 -16.98
CA MET A 482 -5.78 1.83 -16.89
C MET A 482 -6.83 1.03 -17.67
N TYR A 483 -6.46 0.52 -18.85
CA TYR A 483 -7.30 -0.42 -19.61
C TYR A 483 -7.55 -1.70 -18.82
N ASN A 484 -6.51 -2.31 -18.24
CA ASN A 484 -6.62 -3.51 -17.42
C ASN A 484 -7.48 -3.26 -16.17
N LEU A 485 -7.24 -2.16 -15.45
CA LEU A 485 -8.02 -1.77 -14.27
C LEU A 485 -9.52 -1.71 -14.61
N LYS A 486 -9.86 -1.04 -15.72
CA LYS A 486 -11.25 -0.96 -16.17
C LYS A 486 -11.84 -2.34 -16.48
N ASN A 487 -11.21 -3.11 -17.35
CA ASN A 487 -11.76 -4.40 -17.78
C ASN A 487 -11.84 -5.41 -16.63
N ASN A 488 -10.80 -5.51 -15.82
CA ASN A 488 -10.80 -6.41 -14.68
C ASN A 488 -11.87 -6.00 -13.66
N SER A 489 -12.12 -4.70 -13.46
CA SER A 489 -13.21 -4.23 -12.61
C SER A 489 -14.60 -4.57 -13.17
N ASP A 490 -14.79 -4.46 -14.49
CA ASP A 490 -16.04 -4.82 -15.17
C ASP A 490 -16.31 -6.34 -15.08
N GLU A 491 -15.27 -7.18 -15.17
CA GLU A 491 -15.37 -8.63 -14.95
C GLU A 491 -15.67 -8.97 -13.49
N LEU A 492 -14.98 -8.31 -12.56
CA LEU A 492 -15.17 -8.53 -11.13
C LEU A 492 -16.58 -8.13 -10.67
N ASP A 493 -17.15 -7.05 -11.22
CA ASP A 493 -18.53 -6.63 -10.94
C ASP A 493 -19.56 -7.66 -11.43
N LYS A 494 -19.32 -8.29 -12.59
CA LYS A 494 -20.17 -9.41 -13.07
C LYS A 494 -20.13 -10.59 -12.08
N LEU A 495 -18.95 -10.92 -11.57
CA LEU A 495 -18.80 -11.99 -10.56
C LEU A 495 -19.46 -11.60 -9.22
N ALA A 496 -19.28 -10.35 -8.78
CA ALA A 496 -19.85 -9.83 -7.53
C ALA A 496 -21.38 -9.90 -7.51
N LYS A 497 -22.03 -9.65 -8.66
CA LYS A 497 -23.50 -9.75 -8.82
C LYS A 497 -24.05 -11.15 -8.55
N ASN A 498 -23.23 -12.21 -8.68
CA ASN A 498 -23.65 -13.57 -8.34
C ASN A 498 -23.68 -13.83 -6.82
N ILE A 499 -23.06 -12.96 -6.01
CA ILE A 499 -23.03 -13.06 -4.54
C ILE A 499 -24.24 -12.31 -3.95
N THR A 500 -25.42 -12.90 -4.11
CA THR A 500 -26.71 -12.26 -3.76
C THR A 500 -26.96 -12.08 -2.26
N LYS A 501 -26.21 -12.82 -1.42
CA LYS A 501 -26.37 -12.84 0.05
C LYS A 501 -25.17 -12.27 0.81
N ALA A 502 -24.34 -11.46 0.16
CA ALA A 502 -23.27 -10.74 0.84
C ALA A 502 -23.83 -9.82 1.94
N LEU A 503 -23.05 -9.58 3.00
CA LEU A 503 -23.44 -8.64 4.06
C LEU A 503 -23.62 -7.23 3.48
N PRO A 504 -24.70 -6.49 3.80
CA PRO A 504 -24.91 -5.14 3.28
C PRO A 504 -23.74 -4.17 3.53
N SER A 505 -23.07 -4.27 4.68
CA SER A 505 -21.88 -3.46 4.97
C SER A 505 -20.74 -3.73 3.97
N GLN A 506 -20.52 -5.00 3.62
CA GLN A 506 -19.50 -5.41 2.66
C GLN A 506 -19.88 -5.05 1.23
N GLN A 507 -21.17 -5.18 0.87
CA GLN A 507 -21.69 -4.68 -0.40
C GLN A 507 -21.43 -3.18 -0.56
N ASN A 508 -21.67 -2.39 0.48
CA ASN A 508 -21.43 -0.94 0.45
C ASN A 508 -19.94 -0.59 0.31
N ILE A 509 -19.05 -1.32 0.97
CA ILE A 509 -17.59 -1.13 0.81
C ILE A 509 -17.17 -1.44 -0.63
N TYR A 510 -17.60 -2.59 -1.16
CA TYR A 510 -17.30 -2.99 -2.54
C TYR A 510 -17.82 -1.97 -3.56
N GLN A 511 -19.07 -1.53 -3.44
CA GLN A 511 -19.67 -0.56 -4.36
C GLN A 511 -18.96 0.80 -4.34
N ARG A 512 -18.44 1.24 -3.18
CA ARG A 512 -17.60 2.45 -3.11
C ARG A 512 -16.26 2.26 -3.81
N ALA A 513 -15.61 1.11 -3.63
CA ALA A 513 -14.37 0.79 -4.32
C ALA A 513 -14.59 0.75 -5.85
N LEU A 514 -15.65 0.10 -6.30
CA LEU A 514 -16.02 0.04 -7.73
C LEU A 514 -16.35 1.42 -8.29
N ALA A 515 -17.10 2.25 -7.56
CA ALA A 515 -17.40 3.62 -7.96
C ALA A 515 -16.13 4.47 -8.09
N TYR A 516 -15.15 4.28 -7.21
CA TYR A 516 -13.85 4.93 -7.34
C TYR A 516 -13.11 4.49 -8.60
N VAL A 517 -13.08 3.19 -8.92
CA VAL A 517 -12.49 2.70 -10.18
C VAL A 517 -13.18 3.31 -11.40
N ASN A 518 -14.51 3.32 -11.42
CA ASN A 518 -15.29 3.92 -12.52
C ASN A 518 -15.02 5.42 -12.68
N LYS A 519 -14.78 6.13 -11.57
CA LYS A 519 -14.39 7.55 -11.60
C LYS A 519 -13.01 7.71 -12.24
N VAL A 520 -11.98 7.04 -11.70
CA VAL A 520 -10.58 7.30 -12.12
C VAL A 520 -10.25 6.78 -13.52
N THR A 521 -10.99 5.77 -14.00
CA THR A 521 -10.90 5.24 -15.37
C THR A 521 -11.67 6.06 -16.40
N ASN A 522 -12.44 7.07 -15.96
CA ASN A 522 -13.04 8.04 -16.88
C ASN A 522 -11.96 8.98 -17.43
N THR A 523 -11.89 9.12 -18.75
CA THR A 523 -10.87 9.92 -19.42
C THR A 523 -10.93 11.41 -19.09
N ALA A 524 -12.07 11.93 -18.62
CA ALA A 524 -12.24 13.30 -18.17
C ALA A 524 -11.84 13.54 -16.71
N ASP A 525 -11.55 12.47 -15.94
CA ASP A 525 -11.23 12.59 -14.52
C ASP A 525 -9.88 13.28 -14.28
N THR A 526 -9.79 14.00 -13.17
CA THR A 526 -8.64 14.83 -12.79
C THR A 526 -7.83 14.23 -11.64
N THR A 527 -8.09 12.98 -11.26
CA THR A 527 -7.29 12.26 -10.26
C THR A 527 -6.07 11.64 -10.93
N TYR A 528 -4.87 12.11 -10.61
CA TYR A 528 -3.65 11.47 -11.09
C TYR A 528 -3.42 10.14 -10.38
N LEU A 529 -3.31 9.05 -11.16
CA LEU A 529 -2.79 7.77 -10.69
C LEU A 529 -1.52 7.43 -11.48
N ASN A 530 -0.42 7.23 -10.76
CA ASN A 530 0.75 6.55 -11.33
C ASN A 530 0.51 5.03 -11.37
N TYR A 531 1.49 4.27 -11.87
CA TYR A 531 1.41 2.81 -11.96
C TYR A 531 1.05 2.15 -10.61
N ASN A 532 1.75 2.49 -9.52
CA ASN A 532 1.48 1.92 -8.20
C ASN A 532 0.07 2.26 -7.69
N GLY A 533 -0.39 3.50 -7.90
CA GLY A 533 -1.75 3.90 -7.54
C GLY A 533 -2.83 3.12 -8.29
N ILE A 534 -2.59 2.72 -9.54
CA ILE A 534 -3.49 1.84 -10.30
C ILE A 534 -3.51 0.43 -9.68
N MET A 535 -2.34 -0.13 -9.36
CA MET A 535 -2.22 -1.45 -8.75
C MET A 535 -2.92 -1.49 -7.38
N ASP A 536 -2.69 -0.48 -6.53
CA ASP A 536 -3.33 -0.36 -5.22
C ASP A 536 -4.86 -0.19 -5.34
N THR A 537 -5.30 0.56 -6.35
CA THR A 537 -6.73 0.74 -6.63
C THR A 537 -7.40 -0.59 -6.98
N TYR A 538 -6.76 -1.40 -7.84
CA TYR A 538 -7.27 -2.73 -8.17
C TYR A 538 -7.23 -3.69 -6.97
N ALA A 539 -6.12 -3.70 -6.22
CA ALA A 539 -5.99 -4.53 -5.03
C ALA A 539 -7.08 -4.24 -3.99
N ASN A 540 -7.37 -2.96 -3.72
CA ASN A 540 -8.45 -2.54 -2.82
C ASN A 540 -9.82 -3.02 -3.30
N LEU A 541 -10.09 -2.89 -4.61
CA LEU A 541 -11.33 -3.42 -5.20
C LEU A 541 -11.41 -4.95 -5.04
N TYR A 542 -10.33 -5.67 -5.34
CA TYR A 542 -10.28 -7.12 -5.26
C TYR A 542 -10.45 -7.64 -3.82
N GLU A 543 -9.80 -7.02 -2.84
CA GLU A 543 -9.98 -7.35 -1.42
C GLU A 543 -11.42 -7.11 -0.96
N SER A 544 -12.04 -6.01 -1.38
CA SER A 544 -13.45 -5.74 -1.07
C SER A 544 -14.40 -6.75 -1.73
N TYR A 545 -14.05 -7.27 -2.91
CA TYR A 545 -14.78 -8.37 -3.57
C TYR A 545 -14.67 -9.67 -2.78
N LEU A 546 -13.45 -10.05 -2.35
CA LEU A 546 -13.26 -11.25 -1.52
C LEU A 546 -14.07 -11.17 -0.22
N ALA A 547 -14.16 -9.98 0.37
CA ALA A 547 -14.93 -9.71 1.58
C ALA A 547 -16.45 -9.90 1.41
N LEU A 548 -17.00 -9.93 0.19
CA LEU A 548 -18.43 -10.22 -0.04
C LEU A 548 -18.84 -11.62 0.43
N ASN A 549 -17.90 -12.57 0.52
CA ASN A 549 -18.15 -13.92 1.04
C ASN A 549 -18.03 -14.02 2.57
N THR A 550 -17.81 -12.89 3.27
CA THR A 550 -17.72 -12.87 4.73
C THR A 550 -19.04 -13.30 5.38
N LYS A 551 -18.96 -14.22 6.34
CA LYS A 551 -20.12 -14.66 7.13
C LYS A 551 -20.35 -13.75 8.32
N LEU A 552 -21.62 -13.51 8.64
CA LEU A 552 -22.01 -12.74 9.83
C LEU A 552 -21.65 -13.49 11.11
N ASP A 553 -20.90 -12.84 12.00
CA ASP A 553 -20.61 -13.34 13.34
C ASP A 553 -21.70 -12.85 14.32
N PHE A 554 -22.72 -13.69 14.53
CA PHE A 554 -23.84 -13.40 15.43
C PHE A 554 -23.41 -13.24 16.90
N THR A 555 -22.28 -13.82 17.32
CA THR A 555 -21.89 -13.88 18.74
C THR A 555 -21.65 -12.49 19.32
N ARG A 556 -21.16 -11.56 18.49
CA ARG A 556 -20.91 -10.15 18.84
C ARG A 556 -22.18 -9.38 19.19
N TYR A 557 -23.34 -9.89 18.80
CA TYR A 557 -24.62 -9.22 18.96
C TYR A 557 -25.49 -9.82 20.05
N ILE A 558 -25.09 -10.92 20.70
CA ILE A 558 -25.91 -11.60 21.71
C ILE A 558 -26.26 -10.66 22.86
N GLN A 559 -25.26 -9.97 23.43
CA GLN A 559 -25.48 -9.06 24.56
C GLN A 559 -26.29 -7.82 24.15
N LYS A 560 -26.09 -7.32 22.93
CA LYS A 560 -26.88 -6.24 22.34
C LYS A 560 -28.35 -6.64 22.19
N ALA A 561 -28.61 -7.82 21.63
CA ALA A 561 -29.95 -8.34 21.41
C ALA A 561 -30.72 -8.56 22.71
N ARG A 562 -30.05 -9.04 23.77
CA ARG A 562 -30.67 -9.26 25.09
C ARG A 562 -31.20 -7.98 25.75
N LYS A 563 -30.72 -6.78 25.35
CA LYS A 563 -31.28 -5.50 25.85
C LYS A 563 -32.76 -5.31 25.50
N PHE A 564 -33.26 -5.98 24.45
CA PHE A 564 -34.68 -5.95 24.08
C PHE A 564 -35.56 -6.90 24.90
N ASN A 565 -34.97 -7.73 25.77
CA ASN A 565 -35.73 -8.57 26.69
C ASN A 565 -36.21 -7.70 27.86
N GLU A 566 -37.50 -7.43 27.87
CA GLU A 566 -38.14 -6.58 28.87
C GLU A 566 -39.45 -7.25 29.30
N TYR A 567 -39.67 -7.27 30.62
CA TYR A 567 -40.91 -7.65 31.27
C TYR A 567 -41.24 -6.54 32.26
N ASN A 568 -42.30 -5.78 31.98
CA ASN A 568 -42.68 -4.63 32.78
C ASN A 568 -44.21 -4.56 32.92
N THR A 569 -44.68 -4.75 34.15
CA THR A 569 -46.10 -4.74 34.55
C THR A 569 -46.45 -3.56 35.47
N ASP A 570 -45.51 -2.64 35.70
CA ASP A 570 -45.63 -1.58 36.72
C ASP A 570 -46.83 -0.67 36.53
N ILE A 571 -47.22 -0.42 35.27
CA ILE A 571 -48.35 0.44 34.94
C ILE A 571 -49.65 -0.03 35.60
N LEU A 572 -49.80 -1.34 35.82
CA LEU A 572 -50.97 -1.91 36.48
C LEU A 572 -51.08 -1.51 37.96
N TYR A 573 -49.93 -1.27 38.60
CA TYR A 573 -49.82 -0.92 40.02
C TYR A 573 -49.74 0.60 40.27
N ARG A 574 -49.80 1.42 39.22
CA ARG A 574 -49.98 2.87 39.36
C ARG A 574 -51.41 3.20 39.80
N SER A 575 -51.66 4.41 40.31
CA SER A 575 -52.98 4.79 40.81
C SER A 575 -54.07 4.64 39.74
N PHE A 576 -55.27 4.24 40.18
CA PHE A 576 -56.51 4.26 39.38
C PHE A 576 -57.41 5.46 39.77
N ASP A 577 -56.86 6.44 40.47
CA ASP A 577 -57.51 7.76 40.65
C ASP A 577 -57.64 8.44 39.27
N ASN A 578 -58.54 9.41 39.14
CA ASN A 578 -58.88 10.00 37.85
C ASN A 578 -57.66 10.53 37.07
N PHE A 579 -56.66 11.07 37.76
CA PHE A 579 -55.35 11.38 37.19
C PHE A 579 -54.23 10.79 38.04
N PHE A 580 -53.15 10.34 37.40
CA PHE A 580 -51.89 10.07 38.07
C PHE A 580 -50.70 10.53 37.23
N ALA A 581 -49.65 10.94 37.94
CA ALA A 581 -48.31 11.10 37.44
C ALA A 581 -47.34 10.34 38.34
N HIS A 582 -46.46 9.56 37.73
CA HIS A 582 -45.40 8.86 38.41
C HIS A 582 -44.08 9.11 37.68
N TYR A 583 -43.07 9.49 38.43
CA TYR A 583 -41.72 9.65 37.92
C TYR A 583 -40.77 8.81 38.76
N ASP A 584 -39.99 7.95 38.11
CA ASP A 584 -38.90 7.24 38.77
C ASP A 584 -37.55 7.49 38.11
N THR A 585 -36.54 7.56 38.97
CA THR A 585 -35.14 7.58 38.56
C THR A 585 -34.48 6.27 38.94
N GLY A 586 -33.78 5.67 37.98
CA GLY A 586 -33.13 4.38 38.17
C GLY A 586 -31.74 4.30 37.58
N VAL A 587 -31.05 3.20 37.91
CA VAL A 587 -29.68 2.95 37.45
C VAL A 587 -29.63 2.87 35.92
N LYS A 588 -30.56 2.12 35.29
CA LYS A 588 -30.58 1.92 33.82
C LYS A 588 -31.34 3.00 33.06
N HIS A 589 -32.51 3.42 33.55
CA HIS A 589 -33.34 4.44 32.90
C HIS A 589 -34.20 5.20 33.92
N ASN A 590 -34.65 6.39 33.54
CA ASN A 590 -35.71 7.11 34.22
C ASN A 590 -37.02 6.85 33.47
N ASN A 591 -38.13 6.81 34.19
CA ASN A 591 -39.46 6.65 33.60
C ASN A 591 -40.41 7.76 34.07
N LEU A 592 -41.25 8.22 33.17
CA LEU A 592 -42.42 9.05 33.44
C LEU A 592 -43.64 8.28 32.98
N SER A 593 -44.59 8.02 33.88
CA SER A 593 -45.88 7.42 33.58
C SER A 593 -47.00 8.41 33.94
N LEU A 594 -47.86 8.68 32.98
CA LEU A 594 -49.04 9.54 33.13
C LEU A 594 -50.28 8.73 32.78
N GLY A 595 -51.40 9.00 33.44
CA GLY A 595 -52.66 8.40 32.98
C GLY A 595 -53.91 9.06 33.51
N LEU A 596 -54.99 8.78 32.80
CA LEU A 596 -56.34 9.25 33.06
C LEU A 596 -57.25 8.05 33.21
N ASN A 597 -58.00 7.99 34.30
CA ASN A 597 -58.90 6.89 34.62
C ASN A 597 -60.33 7.40 34.85
N THR A 598 -61.29 6.53 34.60
CA THR A 598 -62.70 6.78 34.89
C THR A 598 -63.35 5.52 35.49
N LYS A 599 -64.40 5.74 36.28
CA LYS A 599 -65.27 4.68 36.78
C LYS A 599 -66.29 4.35 35.70
N LEU A 600 -66.29 3.11 35.23
CA LEU A 600 -67.19 2.61 34.17
C LEU A 600 -68.43 1.93 34.76
N SER A 601 -68.29 1.29 35.93
CA SER A 601 -69.39 0.75 36.73
C SER A 601 -68.99 0.76 38.21
N GLU A 602 -69.85 0.29 39.11
CA GLU A 602 -69.52 0.15 40.53
C GLU A 602 -68.21 -0.62 40.75
N ASN A 603 -68.02 -1.69 39.97
CA ASN A 603 -66.92 -2.64 40.11
C ASN A 603 -65.81 -2.44 39.06
N LEU A 604 -66.01 -1.62 38.02
CA LEU A 604 -65.06 -1.49 36.90
C LEU A 604 -64.50 -0.07 36.77
N ARG A 605 -63.17 0.02 36.65
CA ARG A 605 -62.43 1.23 36.28
C ARG A 605 -61.63 0.98 35.02
N GLY A 606 -61.59 1.96 34.13
CA GLY A 606 -60.82 1.92 32.89
C GLY A 606 -60.06 3.21 32.68
N GLY A 607 -58.94 3.16 31.97
CA GLY A 607 -58.13 4.35 31.72
C GLY A 607 -57.13 4.20 30.60
N LEU A 608 -56.61 5.35 30.16
CA LEU A 608 -55.53 5.46 29.20
C LEU A 608 -54.26 5.91 29.91
N PHE A 609 -53.11 5.50 29.37
CA PHE A 609 -51.82 5.89 29.91
C PHE A 609 -50.78 6.16 28.82
N PHE A 610 -49.78 6.92 29.22
CA PHE A 610 -48.58 7.21 28.46
C PHE A 610 -47.37 6.95 29.35
N GLU A 611 -46.36 6.26 28.82
CA GLU A 611 -45.06 6.08 29.50
C GLU A 611 -43.91 6.53 28.60
N TYR A 612 -42.94 7.22 29.18
CA TYR A 612 -41.72 7.62 28.51
C TYR A 612 -40.50 7.23 29.33
N SER A 613 -39.50 6.63 28.68
CA SER A 613 -38.23 6.29 29.33
C SER A 613 -37.03 6.89 28.59
N ASN A 614 -36.08 7.45 29.35
CA ASN A 614 -34.83 8.02 28.82
C ASN A 614 -33.56 7.47 29.54
N LYS A 615 -32.40 8.14 29.38
CA LYS A 615 -31.05 7.76 29.87
C LYS A 615 -30.27 6.81 28.94
N ASN A 616 -30.56 5.50 28.96
CA ASN A 616 -29.85 4.49 28.14
C ASN A 616 -30.71 3.89 27.01
N ARG A 617 -31.96 4.37 26.90
CA ARG A 617 -32.90 4.07 25.83
C ARG A 617 -33.75 5.30 25.56
N ASN A 618 -34.44 5.33 24.44
CA ASN A 618 -35.56 6.21 24.18
C ASN A 618 -36.77 5.31 23.96
N SER A 619 -37.68 5.25 24.93
CA SER A 619 -38.90 4.46 24.87
C SER A 619 -40.12 5.35 24.97
N VAL A 620 -41.09 5.12 24.10
CA VAL A 620 -42.41 5.75 24.13
C VAL A 620 -43.44 4.64 24.15
N GLN A 621 -44.40 4.74 25.08
CA GLN A 621 -45.41 3.71 25.30
C GLN A 621 -46.77 4.37 25.50
N ILE A 622 -47.81 3.79 24.90
CA ILE A 622 -49.20 4.23 25.05
C ILE A 622 -50.07 3.01 25.23
N GLY A 623 -51.13 3.12 26.02
CA GLY A 623 -51.99 1.98 26.23
C GLY A 623 -53.27 2.29 26.99
N ALA A 624 -54.05 1.22 27.16
CA ALA A 624 -55.26 1.20 27.96
C ALA A 624 -55.13 0.18 29.09
N ARG A 625 -55.74 0.45 30.23
CA ARG A 625 -55.76 -0.42 31.41
C ARG A 625 -57.16 -0.50 32.00
N ALA A 626 -57.45 -1.60 32.68
CA ALA A 626 -58.71 -1.80 33.38
C ALA A 626 -58.49 -2.54 34.70
N LYS A 627 -59.37 -2.29 35.67
CA LYS A 627 -59.46 -3.00 36.94
C LYS A 627 -60.92 -3.27 37.29
N TYR A 628 -61.23 -4.53 37.55
CA TYR A 628 -62.50 -5.02 38.03
C TYR A 628 -62.33 -5.56 39.46
N GLU A 629 -63.16 -5.11 40.40
CA GLU A 629 -63.11 -5.49 41.81
C GLU A 629 -64.50 -6.00 42.25
N MET A 630 -64.58 -7.22 42.77
CA MET A 630 -65.82 -7.81 43.30
C MET A 630 -65.50 -8.65 44.52
N ASP A 631 -66.07 -8.30 45.67
CA ASP A 631 -65.77 -8.91 46.98
C ASP A 631 -64.25 -8.94 47.24
N ASN A 632 -63.68 -10.14 47.40
CA ASN A 632 -62.25 -10.36 47.60
C ASN A 632 -61.48 -10.58 46.29
N HIS A 633 -62.14 -10.50 45.13
CA HIS A 633 -61.56 -10.78 43.82
C HIS A 633 -61.20 -9.49 43.08
N GLN A 634 -59.98 -9.41 42.56
CA GLN A 634 -59.55 -8.34 41.67
C GLN A 634 -59.01 -8.93 40.37
N LEU A 635 -59.57 -8.48 39.24
CA LEU A 635 -59.04 -8.75 37.90
C LEU A 635 -58.54 -7.43 37.32
N SER A 636 -57.32 -7.41 36.79
CA SER A 636 -56.74 -6.19 36.23
C SER A 636 -55.90 -6.51 35.01
N GLY A 637 -55.88 -5.63 34.02
CA GLY A 637 -55.07 -5.85 32.83
C GLY A 637 -54.75 -4.57 32.06
N PHE A 638 -53.84 -4.70 31.11
CA PHE A 638 -53.51 -3.63 30.17
C PHE A 638 -53.19 -4.16 28.76
N LEU A 639 -53.37 -3.28 27.77
CA LEU A 639 -52.81 -3.39 26.43
C LEU A 639 -51.92 -2.18 26.17
N ARG A 640 -50.71 -2.41 25.66
CA ARG A 640 -49.70 -1.37 25.48
C ARG A 640 -49.00 -1.50 24.13
N TYR A 641 -48.96 -0.41 23.38
CA TYR A 641 -47.99 -0.25 22.30
C TYR A 641 -46.72 0.37 22.86
N ARG A 642 -45.57 -0.26 22.63
CA ARG A 642 -44.26 0.16 23.16
C ARG A 642 -43.24 0.21 22.02
N GLY A 643 -42.67 1.38 21.78
CA GLY A 643 -41.55 1.55 20.85
C GLY A 643 -40.27 1.84 21.61
N VAL A 644 -39.23 0.99 21.50
CA VAL A 644 -37.95 1.13 22.20
C VAL A 644 -36.79 1.27 21.21
N LYS A 645 -35.99 2.32 21.36
CA LYS A 645 -34.69 2.45 20.66
C LYS A 645 -33.57 2.57 21.71
N HIS A 646 -32.66 1.60 21.73
CA HIS A 646 -31.42 1.71 22.51
C HIS A 646 -30.39 2.57 21.78
N LYS A 647 -29.53 3.27 22.52
CA LYS A 647 -28.56 4.24 21.95
C LYS A 647 -27.63 3.63 20.89
N ASP A 648 -27.29 2.35 21.04
CA ASP A 648 -26.35 1.61 20.20
C ASP A 648 -26.99 0.76 19.10
N MET A 649 -28.25 1.09 18.72
CA MET A 649 -29.03 0.33 17.74
C MET A 649 -29.53 1.23 16.59
N LEU A 650 -29.59 0.65 15.40
CA LEU A 650 -29.97 1.35 14.18
C LEU A 650 -31.46 1.77 14.19
N ALA A 651 -32.37 0.83 14.49
CA ALA A 651 -33.82 1.06 14.45
C ALA A 651 -34.51 0.94 15.83
N ARG A 652 -35.73 1.49 15.90
CA ARG A 652 -36.67 1.29 17.01
C ARG A 652 -37.34 -0.08 16.87
N ASN A 653 -37.42 -0.83 17.96
CA ASN A 653 -38.22 -2.06 18.04
C ASN A 653 -39.60 -1.72 18.61
N ASN A 654 -40.64 -2.14 17.90
CA ASN A 654 -42.02 -1.88 18.28
C ASN A 654 -42.68 -3.16 18.77
N ASN A 655 -43.42 -3.04 19.87
CA ASN A 655 -44.02 -4.12 20.60
C ASN A 655 -45.49 -3.81 20.89
N VAL A 656 -46.33 -4.84 20.87
CA VAL A 656 -47.66 -4.83 21.49
C VAL A 656 -47.60 -5.78 22.68
N ASP A 657 -47.70 -5.20 23.87
CA ASP A 657 -47.70 -5.92 25.14
C ASP A 657 -49.16 -6.06 25.64
N GLY A 658 -49.49 -7.20 26.23
CA GLY A 658 -50.76 -7.47 26.90
C GLY A 658 -50.50 -8.17 28.23
N TYR A 659 -51.26 -7.79 29.25
CA TYR A 659 -51.12 -8.35 30.60
C TYR A 659 -52.48 -8.52 31.27
N LEU A 660 -52.67 -9.64 31.95
CA LEU A 660 -53.82 -9.91 32.79
C LEU A 660 -53.33 -10.45 34.14
N ASN A 661 -53.90 -9.95 35.23
CA ASN A 661 -53.56 -10.30 36.61
C ASN A 661 -54.84 -10.54 37.40
N TYR A 662 -54.86 -11.65 38.13
CA TYR A 662 -55.90 -11.97 39.11
C TYR A 662 -55.27 -11.94 40.50
N ALA A 663 -55.89 -11.21 41.42
CA ALA A 663 -55.48 -11.14 42.82
C ALA A 663 -56.66 -11.46 43.74
N TYR A 664 -56.38 -12.18 44.83
CA TYR A 664 -57.37 -12.50 45.85
C TYR A 664 -57.00 -11.80 47.16
N ARG A 665 -57.84 -10.89 47.63
CA ARG A 665 -57.59 -10.11 48.84
C ARG A 665 -58.03 -10.88 50.09
N ILE A 666 -57.08 -11.04 51.01
CA ILE A 666 -57.31 -11.62 52.34
C ILE A 666 -57.07 -10.50 53.35
N GLN A 667 -58.13 -10.11 54.06
CA GLN A 667 -58.03 -9.17 55.17
C GLN A 667 -57.63 -9.95 56.43
N LEU A 668 -56.50 -9.60 57.05
CA LEU A 668 -55.99 -10.28 58.24
C LEU A 668 -56.44 -9.58 59.53
N ASP A 669 -56.43 -8.24 59.52
CA ASP A 669 -57.00 -7.37 60.56
C ASP A 669 -57.41 -6.02 59.94
N ASP A 670 -57.83 -5.03 60.72
CA ASP A 670 -58.29 -3.72 60.23
C ASP A 670 -57.21 -2.90 59.48
N LYS A 671 -55.93 -3.23 59.67
CA LYS A 671 -54.77 -2.51 59.12
C LYS A 671 -54.04 -3.31 58.07
N LEU A 672 -54.02 -4.64 58.15
CA LEU A 672 -53.19 -5.53 57.33
C LEU A 672 -54.05 -6.34 56.36
N SER A 673 -53.69 -6.28 55.08
CA SER A 673 -54.20 -7.18 54.06
C SER A 673 -53.07 -7.79 53.23
N ILE A 674 -53.31 -9.00 52.76
CA ILE A 674 -52.43 -9.69 51.82
C ILE A 674 -53.23 -10.02 50.56
N SER A 675 -52.60 -9.95 49.39
CA SER A 675 -53.23 -10.30 48.13
C SER A 675 -52.26 -11.12 47.28
N PRO A 676 -52.26 -12.45 47.41
CA PRO A 676 -51.62 -13.30 46.42
C PRO A 676 -52.22 -13.03 45.03
N SER A 677 -51.36 -13.00 44.02
CA SER A 677 -51.74 -12.74 42.63
C SER A 677 -51.06 -13.68 41.67
N VAL A 678 -51.75 -13.99 40.57
CA VAL A 678 -51.21 -14.69 39.41
C VAL A 678 -51.44 -13.86 38.16
N GLY A 679 -50.40 -13.75 37.33
CA GLY A 679 -50.42 -12.95 36.11
C GLY A 679 -49.99 -13.71 34.88
N ALA A 680 -50.47 -13.26 33.72
CA ALA A 680 -50.08 -13.75 32.40
C ALA A 680 -49.78 -12.57 31.48
N TYR A 681 -48.62 -12.59 30.82
CA TYR A 681 -48.09 -11.54 29.97
C TYR A 681 -47.76 -12.10 28.58
N VAL A 682 -48.07 -11.32 27.55
CA VAL A 682 -47.67 -11.58 26.17
C VAL A 682 -47.14 -10.30 25.53
N SER A 683 -46.06 -10.39 24.76
CA SER A 683 -45.54 -9.26 23.97
C SER A 683 -45.15 -9.72 22.58
N ARG A 684 -45.74 -9.14 21.53
CA ARG A 684 -45.37 -9.37 20.13
C ARG A 684 -44.56 -8.21 19.59
N SER A 685 -43.38 -8.48 19.04
CA SER A 685 -42.49 -7.48 18.44
C SER A 685 -42.49 -7.52 16.91
N SER A 686 -42.24 -6.37 16.28
CA SER A 686 -41.88 -6.28 14.86
C SER A 686 -40.43 -6.73 14.63
N ARG A 687 -40.11 -7.12 13.39
CA ARG A 687 -38.71 -7.26 12.95
C ARG A 687 -38.05 -5.88 12.93
N SER A 688 -36.81 -5.77 13.40
CA SER A 688 -36.09 -4.48 13.43
C SER A 688 -34.60 -4.66 13.18
N LEU A 689 -33.99 -3.72 12.47
CA LEU A 689 -32.54 -3.69 12.30
C LEU A 689 -31.88 -3.18 13.57
N ILE A 690 -30.90 -3.93 14.07
CA ILE A 690 -30.08 -3.53 15.22
C ILE A 690 -28.69 -3.09 14.78
N ASP A 691 -28.23 -3.61 13.64
CA ASP A 691 -27.03 -3.22 12.90
C ASP A 691 -27.36 -3.22 11.39
N GLU A 692 -26.49 -2.68 10.56
CA GLU A 692 -26.66 -2.70 9.10
C GLU A 692 -26.75 -4.15 8.57
N ASP A 693 -25.97 -5.06 9.15
CA ASP A 693 -25.92 -6.46 8.73
C ASP A 693 -26.90 -7.36 9.49
N LEU A 694 -27.58 -6.86 10.52
CA LEU A 694 -28.29 -7.70 11.49
C LEU A 694 -29.67 -7.18 11.87
N ALA A 695 -30.64 -8.09 11.83
CA ALA A 695 -31.98 -7.87 12.35
C ALA A 695 -32.28 -8.76 13.56
N ILE A 696 -33.08 -8.22 14.48
CA ILE A 696 -33.87 -9.03 15.41
C ILE A 696 -35.19 -9.39 14.72
N ASN A 697 -35.50 -10.68 14.61
CA ASN A 697 -36.75 -11.15 14.00
C ASN A 697 -37.95 -10.84 14.91
N SER A 698 -39.14 -10.79 14.29
CA SER A 698 -40.38 -10.71 15.05
C SER A 698 -40.49 -11.91 16.01
N ARG A 699 -40.83 -11.62 17.25
CA ARG A 699 -40.94 -12.63 18.31
C ARG A 699 -42.13 -12.38 19.22
N THR A 700 -42.64 -13.45 19.80
CA THR A 700 -43.61 -13.41 20.89
C THR A 700 -42.92 -13.82 22.18
N VAL A 701 -42.98 -12.94 23.18
CA VAL A 701 -42.52 -13.20 24.55
C VAL A 701 -43.74 -13.60 25.36
N TYR A 702 -43.61 -14.67 26.12
CA TYR A 702 -44.63 -15.12 27.07
C TYR A 702 -44.05 -15.06 28.48
N ALA A 703 -44.85 -14.63 29.45
CA ALA A 703 -44.50 -14.78 30.84
C ALA A 703 -45.73 -15.12 31.69
N SER A 704 -45.51 -15.87 32.75
CA SER A 704 -46.42 -15.95 33.88
C SER A 704 -45.75 -15.38 35.11
N ASP A 705 -46.51 -14.83 36.04
CA ASP A 705 -45.96 -14.36 37.31
C ASP A 705 -46.83 -14.75 38.49
N VAL A 706 -46.17 -14.88 39.64
CA VAL A 706 -46.84 -14.95 40.93
C VAL A 706 -46.32 -13.81 41.79
N GLY A 707 -47.22 -13.17 42.51
CA GLY A 707 -46.94 -12.02 43.34
C GLY A 707 -47.67 -12.12 44.67
N LEU A 708 -47.18 -11.36 45.65
CA LEU A 708 -47.85 -11.17 46.92
C LEU A 708 -47.85 -9.68 47.23
N ASN A 709 -49.01 -9.06 47.25
CA ASN A 709 -49.15 -7.68 47.70
C ASN A 709 -49.45 -7.67 49.20
N ILE A 710 -48.57 -7.12 50.02
CA ILE A 710 -48.79 -6.94 51.45
C ILE A 710 -49.03 -5.45 51.67
N HIS A 711 -50.16 -5.12 52.28
CA HIS A 711 -50.62 -3.75 52.47
C HIS A 711 -50.91 -3.51 53.95
N TYR A 712 -50.35 -2.45 54.51
CA TYR A 712 -50.52 -2.06 55.91
C TYR A 712 -50.96 -0.61 56.02
N LYS A 713 -52.06 -0.37 56.73
CA LYS A 713 -52.67 0.95 56.90
C LYS A 713 -52.25 1.58 58.23
N LEU A 714 -51.50 2.68 58.15
CA LEU A 714 -51.04 3.53 59.26
C LEU A 714 -51.82 4.86 59.24
N ASN A 715 -53.01 4.88 59.84
CA ASN A 715 -53.94 6.01 59.77
C ASN A 715 -54.25 6.38 58.30
N ASP A 716 -53.79 7.54 57.84
CA ASP A 716 -53.97 8.06 56.48
C ASP A 716 -52.82 7.68 55.52
N ILE A 717 -51.91 6.81 55.96
CA ILE A 717 -50.74 6.36 55.21
C ILE A 717 -50.88 4.87 54.90
N ASP A 718 -50.87 4.55 53.61
CA ASP A 718 -50.78 3.20 53.08
C ASP A 718 -49.31 2.83 52.88
N ALA A 719 -48.83 1.81 53.60
CA ALA A 719 -47.53 1.19 53.38
C ALA A 719 -47.71 -0.14 52.65
N TYR A 720 -46.84 -0.45 51.69
CA TYR A 720 -46.93 -1.71 50.95
C TYR A 720 -45.57 -2.30 50.61
N ILE A 721 -45.57 -3.62 50.42
CA ILE A 721 -44.48 -4.37 49.81
C ILE A 721 -45.05 -5.41 48.83
N ARG A 722 -44.44 -5.50 47.66
CA ARG A 722 -44.87 -6.33 46.52
C ARG A 722 -43.70 -7.14 45.96
N PRO A 723 -43.34 -8.27 46.58
CA PRO A 723 -42.51 -9.27 45.92
C PRO A 723 -43.28 -9.96 44.78
N SER A 724 -42.60 -10.18 43.66
CA SER A 724 -43.08 -11.03 42.58
C SER A 724 -41.94 -11.78 41.89
N ILE A 725 -42.29 -12.95 41.36
CA ILE A 725 -41.43 -13.73 40.47
C ILE A 725 -42.17 -13.99 39.17
N GLY A 726 -41.56 -13.58 38.06
CA GLY A 726 -42.02 -13.86 36.70
C GLY A 726 -41.17 -14.95 36.05
N PHE A 727 -41.80 -15.83 35.29
CA PHE A 727 -41.17 -16.88 34.49
C PHE A 727 -41.32 -16.49 33.03
N VAL A 728 -40.26 -15.97 32.42
CA VAL A 728 -40.29 -15.40 31.06
C VAL A 728 -39.62 -16.34 30.07
N ASN A 729 -40.31 -16.62 28.96
CA ASN A 729 -39.72 -17.20 27.76
C ASN A 729 -39.59 -16.11 26.69
N GLY A 730 -38.36 -15.63 26.49
CA GLY A 730 -38.01 -14.49 25.67
C GLY A 730 -37.04 -14.83 24.53
N ASP A 731 -37.09 -16.06 24.01
CA ASP A 731 -36.21 -16.51 22.92
C ASP A 731 -36.09 -15.47 21.80
N ILE A 732 -34.85 -15.24 21.34
CA ILE A 732 -34.52 -14.29 20.28
C ILE A 732 -34.08 -15.07 19.06
N THR A 733 -34.61 -14.73 17.88
CA THR A 733 -34.01 -15.15 16.63
C THR A 733 -33.41 -13.93 15.96
N LEU A 734 -32.11 -13.99 15.71
CA LEU A 734 -31.40 -13.03 14.89
C LEU A 734 -31.38 -13.53 13.45
N SER A 735 -31.44 -12.62 12.49
CA SER A 735 -31.18 -12.90 11.08
C SER A 735 -30.20 -11.90 10.49
N GLN A 736 -29.46 -12.32 9.47
CA GLN A 736 -28.79 -11.38 8.59
C GLN A 736 -29.84 -10.43 7.99
N SER A 737 -29.52 -9.14 7.88
CA SER A 737 -30.50 -8.11 7.53
C SER A 737 -31.13 -8.32 6.15
N ASN A 738 -30.38 -8.82 5.18
CA ASN A 738 -30.81 -9.17 3.82
C ASN A 738 -30.95 -10.69 3.55
N ASP A 739 -30.70 -11.57 4.52
CA ASP A 739 -30.94 -13.01 4.40
C ASP A 739 -31.64 -13.56 5.64
N MET A 740 -32.96 -13.74 5.54
CA MET A 740 -33.77 -14.28 6.63
C MET A 740 -33.55 -15.77 6.90
N THR A 741 -32.84 -16.49 6.02
CA THR A 741 -32.51 -17.91 6.23
C THR A 741 -31.25 -18.09 7.08
N ASN A 742 -30.31 -17.14 7.01
CA ASN A 742 -29.13 -17.11 7.87
C ASN A 742 -29.52 -16.58 9.25
N THR A 743 -29.73 -17.50 10.20
CA THR A 743 -30.30 -17.16 11.51
C THR A 743 -29.49 -17.73 12.66
N TYR A 744 -29.63 -17.08 13.82
CA TYR A 744 -29.05 -17.54 15.08
C TYR A 744 -30.09 -17.39 16.19
N LYS A 745 -30.37 -18.49 16.91
CA LYS A 745 -31.33 -18.52 18.00
C LYS A 745 -30.62 -18.35 19.34
N ILE A 746 -31.03 -17.33 20.10
CA ILE A 746 -30.63 -17.10 21.48
C ILE A 746 -31.77 -17.61 22.36
N LYS A 747 -31.55 -18.74 23.05
CA LYS A 747 -32.51 -19.21 24.05
C LYS A 747 -32.48 -18.28 25.27
N ASP A 748 -33.64 -17.84 25.73
CA ASP A 748 -33.79 -17.02 26.94
C ASP A 748 -35.01 -17.47 27.75
N LYS A 749 -34.78 -18.41 28.66
CA LYS A 749 -35.70 -18.73 29.75
C LYS A 749 -35.15 -18.07 31.01
N SER A 750 -35.81 -17.02 31.46
CA SER A 750 -35.33 -16.16 32.53
C SER A 750 -36.39 -16.00 33.62
N ASN A 751 -35.93 -16.08 34.87
CA ASN A 751 -36.75 -15.68 36.01
C ASN A 751 -36.55 -14.18 36.24
N VAL A 752 -37.65 -13.46 36.48
CA VAL A 752 -37.65 -12.03 36.76
C VAL A 752 -38.05 -11.83 38.22
N TYR A 753 -37.15 -11.31 39.02
CA TYR A 753 -37.40 -11.03 40.43
C TYR A 753 -37.68 -9.55 40.61
N SER A 754 -38.80 -9.21 41.23
CA SER A 754 -39.13 -7.83 41.55
C SER A 754 -39.59 -7.70 42.99
N VAL A 755 -39.14 -6.65 43.67
CA VAL A 755 -39.69 -6.22 44.96
C VAL A 755 -39.92 -4.72 44.86
N THR A 756 -41.17 -4.29 45.04
CA THR A 756 -41.50 -2.86 45.16
C THR A 756 -42.04 -2.60 46.55
N THR A 757 -41.52 -1.59 47.24
CA THR A 757 -42.06 -1.12 48.51
C THR A 757 -42.33 0.37 48.43
N GLY A 758 -43.30 0.87 49.19
CA GLY A 758 -43.59 2.29 49.16
C GLY A 758 -44.57 2.72 50.23
N LEU A 759 -44.71 4.05 50.32
CA LEU A 759 -45.65 4.75 51.19
C LEU A 759 -46.51 5.66 50.33
N LYS A 760 -47.81 5.72 50.63
CA LYS A 760 -48.76 6.63 49.99
C LYS A 760 -49.63 7.28 51.06
N LYS A 761 -49.73 8.60 51.04
CA LYS A 761 -50.63 9.37 51.91
C LYS A 761 -51.73 9.99 51.06
N ARG A 762 -52.98 9.83 51.48
CA ARG A 762 -54.13 10.51 50.86
C ARG A 762 -54.56 11.68 51.72
N PHE A 763 -54.84 12.81 51.07
CA PHE A 763 -55.31 14.04 51.70
C PHE A 763 -56.82 14.20 51.46
N ALA A 764 -57.50 14.92 52.36
CA ALA A 764 -58.94 15.12 52.31
C ALA A 764 -59.41 15.85 51.02
N ASN A 765 -58.54 16.62 50.38
CA ASN A 765 -58.81 17.33 49.13
C ASN A 765 -58.68 16.46 47.87
N GLY A 766 -58.66 15.13 47.98
CA GLY A 766 -58.59 14.21 46.83
C GLY A 766 -57.18 13.96 46.28
N VAL A 767 -56.17 14.74 46.70
CA VAL A 767 -54.76 14.53 46.32
C VAL A 767 -54.17 13.36 47.10
N ALA A 768 -53.32 12.57 46.45
CA ALA A 768 -52.47 11.59 47.11
C ALA A 768 -51.02 11.75 46.64
N LEU A 769 -50.10 11.64 47.60
CA LEU A 769 -48.66 11.68 47.38
C LEU A 769 -48.05 10.38 47.87
N GLY A 770 -47.03 9.90 47.17
CA GLY A 770 -46.30 8.74 47.63
C GLY A 770 -44.89 8.66 47.07
N ALA A 771 -44.13 7.75 47.67
CA ALA A 771 -42.79 7.38 47.23
C ALA A 771 -42.68 5.86 47.21
N ASP A 772 -41.93 5.34 46.25
CA ASP A 772 -41.68 3.91 46.11
C ASP A 772 -40.22 3.62 45.77
N PHE A 773 -39.76 2.45 46.19
CA PHE A 773 -38.47 1.90 45.84
C PHE A 773 -38.67 0.52 45.22
N LYS A 774 -38.07 0.31 44.06
CA LYS A 774 -38.16 -0.94 43.31
C LYS A 774 -36.77 -1.54 43.12
N LEU A 775 -36.63 -2.82 43.42
CA LEU A 775 -35.55 -3.68 42.96
C LEU A 775 -36.10 -4.63 41.91
N HIS A 776 -35.45 -4.69 40.75
CA HIS A 776 -35.88 -5.51 39.62
C HIS A 776 -34.69 -6.21 38.98
N ARG A 777 -34.77 -7.50 38.73
CA ARG A 777 -33.71 -8.26 38.07
C ARG A 777 -34.29 -9.22 37.04
N TYR A 778 -33.97 -8.98 35.78
CA TYR A 778 -34.32 -9.88 34.68
C TYR A 778 -33.22 -10.92 34.46
N GLY A 779 -33.45 -12.18 34.87
CA GLY A 779 -32.52 -13.29 34.69
C GLY A 779 -31.12 -12.99 35.23
N SER A 780 -30.10 -13.21 34.40
CA SER A 780 -28.69 -12.93 34.73
C SER A 780 -28.28 -11.47 34.55
N GLN A 781 -29.18 -10.58 34.12
CA GLN A 781 -28.85 -9.16 33.95
C GLN A 781 -28.56 -8.47 35.29
N THR A 782 -27.96 -7.29 35.21
CA THR A 782 -27.73 -6.43 36.39
C THR A 782 -29.04 -5.99 37.01
N THR A 783 -29.08 -6.01 38.35
CA THR A 783 -30.22 -5.53 39.14
C THR A 783 -30.44 -4.04 38.89
N GLU A 784 -31.69 -3.69 38.64
CA GLU A 784 -32.20 -2.32 38.53
C GLU A 784 -32.74 -1.89 39.88
N SER A 785 -32.32 -0.71 40.33
CA SER A 785 -32.90 -0.03 41.48
C SER A 785 -33.50 1.29 41.01
N ASN A 786 -34.76 1.53 41.35
CA ASN A 786 -35.52 2.72 40.97
C ASN A 786 -36.16 3.34 42.21
N PHE A 787 -36.04 4.67 42.33
CA PHE A 787 -36.77 5.46 43.32
C PHE A 787 -37.84 6.28 42.59
N GLY A 788 -39.08 6.11 43.01
CA GLY A 788 -40.27 6.69 42.38
C GLY A 788 -40.98 7.69 43.29
N LEU A 789 -41.53 8.73 42.68
CA LEU A 789 -42.48 9.67 43.28
C LEU A 789 -43.80 9.57 42.54
N ASN A 790 -44.91 9.45 43.28
CA ASN A 790 -46.26 9.46 42.72
C ASN A 790 -47.08 10.64 43.22
N VAL A 791 -47.83 11.24 42.31
CA VAL A 791 -48.91 12.18 42.58
C VAL A 791 -50.16 11.65 41.89
N SER A 792 -51.28 11.57 42.61
CA SER A 792 -52.56 11.25 42.00
C SER A 792 -53.68 12.13 42.56
N TYR A 793 -54.72 12.34 41.76
CA TYR A 793 -55.84 13.19 42.12
C TYR A 793 -57.16 12.50 41.74
N ASN A 794 -58.07 12.44 42.69
CA ASN A 794 -59.41 11.89 42.55
C ASN A 794 -60.42 13.03 42.73
N TRP A 795 -61.12 13.42 41.67
CA TRP A 795 -62.03 14.57 41.65
C TRP A 795 -63.51 14.18 41.68
#